data_AF-A0A0R0JZE7-F1
#
_entry.id   AF-A0A0R0JZE7-F1
#
_cell.length_a   1.000
_cell.length_b   1.000
_cell.length_c   1.000
_cell.angle_alpha   90.00
_cell.angle_beta   90.00
_cell.angle_gamma   90.00
#
_symmetry.space_group_name_H-M   'P 1'
#
loop_
_entity.id
_entity.type
_entity.pdbx_description
1 polymer ?
#
loop_
_entity_poly.entity_id
_entity_poly.type
_entity_poly.pdbx_seq_one_letter_code
_entity_poly.pdbx_strand_id
1 'polypeptide(L)'
;MTNHHSKESIKFFGSLIDPENVEDLQRTKTDIENNISKILELIKNKSHSKEDDENHKHSTSGTELVGLIEDLYKKQQSLYAIYDCVIEEFEKVVSRKRIKKVAMSSSDSDSEYFSPEEVDGIKRKSEKEYYSVSYLGTLKQESDRGDCTDEVPKIEATKFEEQLTSLAKEVESLSQQKKNLELQVESQTHEVKHLTLKNIELYDQVSELELLLKREKGVVSDLQTQLNNSESQANLAKSNVANLMAKINELELETKSLQTQKNQMGEKIKCDKNEALTQREDLMEQLNAMQQRLDYIENEKRELEVEMESQREQISQHLIQIENVKDKLSEMRSVEHNMVEEKEGFLEKLKDLELNLEIQNNQKNELEEKLRATSYEVKQLADENKALQDRNHELRTTMTQKGEEISIFMREHENHKNGASMEVMALKEKLNGMRLELDTMREQKNKLELQNERSQKEYAESLAKVETLNTNLATQIDDQAKTIERVNEENKQAKIVYSKLKLIQVTAERKMNELAEEFRRKMEDNIRLLHQRIHVAEQLNNENKYSCKVTKQRYEEENKNLGLKIASYKEEKTTRVPIGFELVALNRLDLVVEKVEEHMSRMARMRCEVEFVKDWMRERNGEVKEQRENVDCLRELLNKKEEQELVLRENVWKLEANVSKEGGEKLNLRKQVSQLEKKVGKLDKILKEKDEELISLGEKKREAIRQLCFVVEFHRDRYNYLKDMVAKKG
;
A
#
# COMPACT_ATOMS: atom_id res chain seq x y z
N MET A 1 111.16 -11.16 -118.87
CA MET A 1 111.94 -10.94 -117.63
C MET A 1 111.75 -9.47 -117.29
N THR A 2 110.82 -9.02 -116.44
CA THR A 2 110.07 -9.64 -115.32
C THR A 2 110.90 -10.01 -114.08
N ASN A 3 110.56 -9.36 -112.96
CA ASN A 3 110.71 -9.82 -111.56
C ASN A 3 112.12 -10.04 -110.95
N HIS A 4 113.07 -9.14 -111.20
CA HIS A 4 114.27 -9.01 -110.34
C HIS A 4 114.12 -7.96 -109.23
N HIS A 5 113.44 -6.83 -109.46
CA HIS A 5 113.41 -5.70 -108.51
C HIS A 5 112.61 -5.94 -107.21
N SER A 6 111.68 -6.90 -107.16
CA SER A 6 110.90 -7.16 -105.93
C SER A 6 111.69 -7.90 -104.84
N LYS A 7 112.70 -8.71 -105.21
CA LYS A 7 113.53 -9.45 -104.24
C LYS A 7 114.53 -8.56 -103.49
N GLU A 8 114.93 -7.43 -104.07
CA GLU A 8 115.83 -6.47 -103.41
C GLU A 8 115.10 -5.69 -102.31
N SER A 9 113.85 -5.30 -102.53
CA SER A 9 113.02 -4.64 -101.51
C SER A 9 112.83 -5.51 -100.26
N ILE A 10 112.55 -6.81 -100.43
CA ILE A 10 112.37 -7.74 -99.29
C ILE A 10 113.67 -7.90 -98.49
N LYS A 11 114.83 -7.98 -99.16
CA LYS A 11 116.14 -7.99 -98.49
C LYS A 11 116.43 -6.70 -97.71
N PHE A 12 115.85 -5.57 -98.09
CA PHE A 12 116.09 -4.27 -97.44
C PHE A 12 115.42 -4.17 -96.06
N PHE A 13 114.22 -4.73 -95.90
CA PHE A 13 113.56 -4.82 -94.58
C PHE A 13 114.22 -5.89 -93.70
N GLY A 14 114.64 -7.02 -94.28
CA GLY A 14 115.28 -8.12 -93.55
C GLY A 14 116.67 -7.83 -92.98
N SER A 15 117.25 -6.64 -93.24
CA SER A 15 118.51 -6.18 -92.64
C SER A 15 118.34 -4.93 -91.76
N LEU A 16 117.10 -4.59 -91.38
CA LEU A 16 116.76 -3.39 -90.62
C LEU A 16 116.15 -3.70 -89.25
N ILE A 17 115.90 -4.99 -88.98
CA ILE A 17 115.53 -5.49 -87.65
C ILE A 17 116.65 -6.44 -87.22
N ASP A 18 117.44 -6.03 -86.23
CA ASP A 18 118.48 -6.87 -85.64
C ASP A 18 117.82 -8.14 -85.06
N PRO A 19 118.27 -9.37 -85.35
CA PRO A 19 117.59 -10.59 -84.92
C PRO A 19 117.36 -10.70 -83.40
N GLU A 20 118.24 -10.10 -82.58
CA GLU A 20 118.08 -10.02 -81.12
C GLU A 20 116.80 -9.27 -80.72
N ASN A 21 116.45 -8.18 -81.43
CA ASN A 21 115.18 -7.47 -81.25
C ASN A 21 113.96 -8.32 -81.64
N VAL A 22 114.09 -9.26 -82.58
CA VAL A 22 112.98 -10.14 -82.98
C VAL A 22 112.65 -11.14 -81.89
N GLU A 23 113.67 -11.71 -81.24
CA GLU A 23 113.48 -12.66 -80.14
C GLU A 23 112.89 -11.97 -78.91
N ASP A 24 113.41 -10.81 -78.50
CA ASP A 24 112.85 -10.08 -77.35
C ASP A 24 111.45 -9.48 -77.63
N LEU A 25 111.13 -9.13 -78.89
CA LEU A 25 109.77 -8.74 -79.27
C LEU A 25 108.78 -9.92 -79.21
N GLN A 26 109.20 -11.14 -79.57
CA GLN A 26 108.37 -12.33 -79.33
C GLN A 26 108.25 -12.64 -77.83
N ARG A 27 109.35 -12.54 -77.08
CA ARG A 27 109.38 -12.79 -75.63
C ARG A 27 108.41 -11.87 -74.88
N THR A 28 108.48 -10.56 -75.15
CA THR A 28 107.57 -9.55 -74.57
C THR A 28 106.12 -9.77 -75.00
N LYS A 29 105.85 -10.15 -76.26
CA LYS A 29 104.50 -10.54 -76.72
C LYS A 29 103.94 -11.72 -75.91
N THR A 30 104.70 -12.80 -75.75
CA THR A 30 104.27 -13.97 -74.99
C THR A 30 104.04 -13.63 -73.51
N ASP A 31 104.85 -12.73 -72.94
CA ASP A 31 104.68 -12.24 -71.57
C ASP A 31 103.39 -11.41 -71.39
N ILE A 32 103.02 -10.60 -72.39
CA ILE A 32 101.74 -9.88 -72.46
C ILE A 32 100.55 -10.85 -72.54
N GLU A 33 100.62 -11.86 -73.41
CA GLU A 33 99.57 -12.88 -73.56
C GLU A 33 99.38 -13.71 -72.27
N ASN A 34 100.47 -14.03 -71.57
CA ASN A 34 100.45 -14.69 -70.26
C ASN A 34 99.81 -13.80 -69.17
N ASN A 35 100.13 -12.49 -69.13
CA ASN A 35 99.54 -11.56 -68.17
C ASN A 35 98.03 -11.37 -68.41
N ILE A 36 97.59 -11.23 -69.66
CA ILE A 36 96.16 -11.15 -70.02
C ILE A 36 95.43 -12.42 -69.56
N SER A 37 96.04 -13.59 -69.74
CA SER A 37 95.47 -14.87 -69.32
C SER A 37 95.27 -14.94 -67.79
N LYS A 38 96.24 -14.44 -67.00
CA LYS A 38 96.11 -14.33 -65.53
C LYS A 38 95.04 -13.33 -65.11
N ILE A 39 94.94 -12.18 -65.77
CA ILE A 39 93.90 -11.16 -65.52
C ILE A 39 92.50 -11.76 -65.74
N LEU A 40 92.31 -12.51 -66.83
CA LEU A 40 91.03 -13.16 -67.13
C LEU A 40 90.67 -14.25 -66.09
N GLU A 41 91.64 -15.07 -65.66
CA GLU A 41 91.41 -16.05 -64.59
C GLU A 41 91.09 -15.38 -63.25
N LEU A 42 91.79 -14.31 -62.85
CA LEU A 42 91.46 -13.57 -61.62
C LEU A 42 90.04 -12.97 -61.66
N ILE A 43 89.63 -12.37 -62.78
CA ILE A 43 88.28 -11.81 -62.96
C ILE A 43 87.21 -12.90 -62.94
N LYS A 44 87.47 -14.05 -63.56
CA LYS A 44 86.55 -15.20 -63.63
C LYS A 44 86.42 -15.92 -62.28
N ASN A 45 87.51 -16.09 -61.53
CA ASN A 45 87.46 -16.65 -60.19
C ASN A 45 86.75 -15.69 -59.21
N LYS A 46 86.91 -14.37 -59.39
CA LYS A 46 86.15 -13.33 -58.65
C LYS A 46 84.64 -13.37 -58.90
N SER A 47 84.15 -13.93 -60.02
CA SER A 47 82.71 -14.08 -60.27
C SER A 47 82.11 -15.42 -59.79
N HIS A 48 82.92 -16.31 -59.23
CA HIS A 48 82.49 -17.64 -58.76
C HIS A 48 82.62 -17.85 -57.24
N SER A 49 83.35 -16.98 -56.52
CA SER A 49 83.32 -16.95 -55.05
C SER A 49 82.02 -16.33 -54.54
N LYS A 50 81.16 -17.14 -53.89
CA LYS A 50 79.96 -16.68 -53.17
C LYS A 50 80.33 -15.95 -51.87
N GLU A 51 79.35 -15.26 -51.29
CA GLU A 51 79.48 -14.12 -50.36
C GLU A 51 79.99 -14.45 -48.94
N ASP A 52 80.50 -15.66 -48.68
CA ASP A 52 80.56 -16.25 -47.33
C ASP A 52 81.92 -16.14 -46.58
N ASP A 53 82.86 -15.25 -46.94
CA ASP A 53 84.16 -15.11 -46.23
C ASP A 53 84.76 -13.68 -46.31
N GLU A 54 84.65 -12.90 -45.23
CA GLU A 54 84.93 -11.45 -45.23
C GLU A 54 86.41 -11.02 -45.30
N ASN A 55 86.62 -9.84 -45.89
CA ASN A 55 87.74 -8.89 -45.69
C ASN A 55 89.21 -9.29 -45.98
N HIS A 56 89.64 -10.56 -45.94
CA HIS A 56 91.08 -10.88 -46.08
C HIS A 56 91.53 -11.48 -47.42
N LYS A 57 90.71 -12.21 -48.19
CA LYS A 57 91.10 -12.68 -49.55
C LYS A 57 90.89 -11.63 -50.66
N HIS A 58 89.91 -10.74 -50.50
CA HIS A 58 89.52 -9.80 -51.55
C HIS A 58 90.58 -8.71 -51.82
N SER A 59 91.32 -8.28 -50.79
CA SER A 59 92.36 -7.25 -50.95
C SER A 59 93.59 -7.78 -51.69
N THR A 60 94.01 -9.03 -51.42
CA THR A 60 95.17 -9.65 -52.09
C THR A 60 94.88 -9.92 -53.56
N SER A 61 93.73 -10.54 -53.88
CA SER A 61 93.33 -10.77 -55.28
C SER A 61 93.08 -9.46 -56.04
N GLY A 62 92.63 -8.39 -55.35
CA GLY A 62 92.53 -7.05 -55.92
C GLY A 62 93.89 -6.41 -56.24
N THR A 63 94.88 -6.53 -55.35
CA THR A 63 96.23 -5.96 -55.57
C THR A 63 97.04 -6.75 -56.59
N GLU A 64 96.89 -8.08 -56.66
CA GLU A 64 97.44 -8.90 -57.76
C GLU A 64 96.88 -8.49 -59.12
N LEU A 65 95.55 -8.27 -59.21
CA LEU A 65 94.90 -7.84 -60.45
C LEU A 65 95.38 -6.45 -60.90
N VAL A 66 95.49 -5.49 -59.98
CA VAL A 66 96.02 -4.15 -60.28
C VAL A 66 97.48 -4.21 -60.71
N GLY A 67 98.32 -4.98 -60.01
CA GLY A 67 99.74 -5.14 -60.35
C GLY A 67 99.95 -5.75 -61.75
N LEU A 68 99.13 -6.73 -62.15
CA LEU A 68 99.16 -7.29 -63.50
C LEU A 68 98.72 -6.29 -64.58
N ILE A 69 97.77 -5.41 -64.28
CA ILE A 69 97.32 -4.34 -65.20
C ILE A 69 98.41 -3.26 -65.35
N GLU A 70 99.09 -2.89 -64.26
CA GLU A 70 100.23 -1.97 -64.32
C GLU A 70 101.43 -2.55 -65.09
N ASP A 71 101.74 -3.84 -64.90
CA ASP A 71 102.80 -4.53 -65.64
C ASP A 71 102.46 -4.67 -67.13
N LEU A 72 101.20 -4.97 -67.45
CA LEU A 72 100.69 -4.96 -68.82
C LEU A 72 100.86 -3.59 -69.49
N TYR A 73 100.47 -2.51 -68.80
CA TYR A 73 100.57 -1.14 -69.32
C TYR A 73 102.02 -0.71 -69.52
N LYS A 74 102.93 -1.05 -68.59
CA LYS A 74 104.38 -0.83 -68.75
C LYS A 74 104.93 -1.58 -69.97
N LYS A 75 104.61 -2.87 -70.13
CA LYS A 75 105.03 -3.66 -71.32
C LYS A 75 104.48 -3.09 -72.62
N GLN A 76 103.26 -2.56 -72.62
CA GLN A 76 102.69 -1.87 -73.79
C GLN A 76 103.45 -0.58 -74.13
N GLN A 77 103.82 0.24 -73.13
CA GLN A 77 104.69 1.42 -73.35
C GLN A 77 106.08 1.04 -73.87
N SER A 78 106.70 -0.04 -73.34
CA SER A 78 107.97 -0.56 -73.86
C SER A 78 107.89 -0.98 -75.32
N LEU A 79 106.76 -1.57 -75.75
CA LEU A 79 106.52 -1.97 -77.13
C LEU A 79 106.50 -0.77 -78.09
N TYR A 80 105.87 0.35 -77.68
CA TYR A 80 105.88 1.59 -78.46
C TYR A 80 107.28 2.18 -78.61
N ALA A 81 108.07 2.22 -77.52
CA ALA A 81 109.45 2.72 -77.58
C ALA A 81 110.34 1.94 -78.57
N ILE A 82 110.19 0.61 -78.64
CA ILE A 82 110.87 -0.23 -79.64
C ILE A 82 110.41 0.15 -81.06
N TYR A 83 109.11 0.37 -81.26
CA TYR A 83 108.53 0.74 -82.55
C TYR A 83 109.07 2.10 -83.05
N ASP A 84 109.18 3.08 -82.16
CA ASP A 84 109.74 4.40 -82.46
C ASP A 84 111.25 4.32 -82.80
N CYS A 85 112.01 3.49 -82.08
CA CYS A 85 113.42 3.24 -82.42
C CYS A 85 113.60 2.58 -83.80
N VAL A 86 112.71 1.68 -84.21
CA VAL A 86 112.72 1.07 -85.56
C VAL A 86 112.36 2.10 -86.64
N ILE A 87 111.47 3.05 -86.35
CA ILE A 87 111.17 4.17 -87.25
C ILE A 87 112.40 5.08 -87.40
N GLU A 88 113.07 5.45 -86.31
CA GLU A 88 114.31 6.23 -86.38
C GLU A 88 115.42 5.51 -87.17
N GLU A 89 115.61 4.21 -86.98
CA GLU A 89 116.55 3.41 -87.80
C GLU A 89 116.19 3.47 -89.28
N PHE A 90 114.91 3.35 -89.62
CA PHE A 90 114.43 3.45 -91.00
C PHE A 90 114.74 4.81 -91.63
N GLU A 91 114.49 5.92 -90.92
CA GLU A 91 114.83 7.27 -91.38
C GLU A 91 116.34 7.49 -91.52
N LYS A 92 117.15 6.99 -90.58
CA LYS A 92 118.62 7.03 -90.65
C LYS A 92 119.14 6.25 -91.87
N VAL A 93 118.58 5.08 -92.15
CA VAL A 93 118.94 4.24 -93.31
C VAL A 93 118.52 4.89 -94.63
N VAL A 94 117.31 5.46 -94.73
CA VAL A 94 116.85 6.23 -95.90
C VAL A 94 117.76 7.44 -96.15
N SER A 95 118.14 8.16 -95.08
CA SER A 95 119.03 9.32 -95.15
C SER A 95 120.44 8.97 -95.64
N ARG A 96 121.06 7.91 -95.10
CA ARG A 96 122.35 7.39 -95.61
C ARG A 96 122.28 7.01 -97.09
N LYS A 97 121.13 6.49 -97.56
CA LYS A 97 120.94 6.06 -98.96
C LYS A 97 120.78 7.23 -99.94
N ARG A 98 120.35 8.41 -99.50
CA ARG A 98 120.43 9.65 -100.30
C ARG A 98 121.89 10.10 -100.51
N ILE A 99 122.67 10.18 -99.44
CA ILE A 99 124.07 10.63 -99.50
C ILE A 99 124.92 9.72 -100.39
N LYS A 100 124.77 8.39 -100.26
CA LYS A 100 125.62 7.41 -100.95
C LYS A 100 125.31 7.19 -102.44
N LYS A 101 124.47 8.03 -103.06
CA LYS A 101 124.08 7.92 -104.48
C LYS A 101 124.49 9.12 -105.37
N VAL A 102 125.19 10.12 -104.82
CA VAL A 102 125.66 11.32 -105.55
C VAL A 102 127.09 11.16 -106.07
N ALA A 103 127.86 10.21 -105.54
CA ALA A 103 129.12 9.81 -106.16
C ALA A 103 128.86 8.98 -107.43
N MET A 104 129.60 9.27 -108.51
CA MET A 104 129.56 8.61 -109.82
C MET A 104 128.40 8.97 -110.78
N SER A 105 128.11 10.26 -110.97
CA SER A 105 128.00 10.84 -112.33
C SER A 105 127.93 12.37 -112.27
N SER A 106 129.04 13.05 -112.55
CA SER A 106 129.05 14.50 -112.79
C SER A 106 128.52 14.80 -114.19
N SER A 107 127.32 15.36 -114.28
CA SER A 107 126.78 15.99 -115.49
C SER A 107 126.02 17.23 -115.04
N ASP A 108 126.48 18.40 -115.47
CA ASP A 108 125.91 19.68 -115.06
C ASP A 108 124.48 19.85 -115.60
N SER A 109 123.62 20.45 -114.78
CA SER A 109 122.42 21.18 -115.26
C SER A 109 121.88 22.21 -114.26
N ASP A 110 122.70 22.67 -113.30
CA ASP A 110 122.41 23.86 -112.50
C ASP A 110 122.99 25.08 -113.21
N SER A 111 122.14 25.91 -113.80
CA SER A 111 122.56 27.13 -114.50
C SER A 111 121.67 28.33 -114.16
N GLU A 112 121.63 28.71 -112.88
CA GLU A 112 121.15 30.05 -112.50
C GLU A 112 122.21 31.10 -112.89
N TYR A 113 122.04 31.68 -114.07
CA TYR A 113 123.00 32.61 -114.67
C TYR A 113 122.80 34.04 -114.13
N PHE A 114 123.36 34.34 -112.96
CA PHE A 114 123.43 35.70 -112.43
C PHE A 114 124.57 36.51 -113.08
N SER A 115 124.17 37.49 -113.89
CA SER A 115 124.61 38.89 -114.01
C SER A 115 126.08 39.34 -113.80
N PRO A 116 126.52 40.44 -114.47
CA PRO A 116 127.75 40.34 -115.24
C PRO A 116 128.78 41.48 -115.09
N GLU A 117 130.05 41.10 -115.13
CA GLU A 117 131.23 41.88 -115.60
C GLU A 117 132.24 40.82 -116.10
N GLU A 118 133.21 41.08 -116.99
CA GLU A 118 134.21 42.15 -116.97
C GLU A 118 134.37 42.86 -118.35
N VAL A 119 134.93 44.07 -118.34
CA VAL A 119 135.27 44.87 -119.53
C VAL A 119 136.71 45.38 -119.45
N ASP A 120 137.60 44.92 -120.33
CA ASP A 120 138.81 45.66 -120.77
C ASP A 120 139.40 45.03 -122.06
N GLY A 121 140.55 45.52 -122.56
CA GLY A 121 141.52 44.66 -123.26
C GLY A 121 142.11 45.15 -124.58
N ILE A 122 141.90 46.42 -124.94
CA ILE A 122 142.44 47.13 -126.11
C ILE A 122 143.86 46.67 -126.55
N LYS A 123 144.06 46.24 -127.82
CA LYS A 123 145.11 46.79 -128.73
C LYS A 123 145.23 46.17 -130.14
N ARG A 124 145.25 47.10 -131.11
CA ARG A 124 145.84 47.06 -132.46
C ARG A 124 147.01 46.08 -132.67
N LYS A 125 146.94 45.36 -133.79
CA LYS A 125 148.07 45.22 -134.74
C LYS A 125 147.68 45.85 -136.08
N SER A 126 148.64 46.48 -136.75
CA SER A 126 148.48 47.03 -138.10
C SER A 126 149.81 46.85 -138.83
N GLU A 127 149.92 45.76 -139.57
CA GLU A 127 151.13 45.41 -140.32
C GLU A 127 151.09 46.08 -141.71
N LYS A 128 152.25 46.54 -142.18
CA LYS A 128 152.40 47.35 -143.40
C LYS A 128 153.24 46.58 -144.41
N GLU A 129 152.73 46.40 -145.62
CA GLU A 129 153.57 46.20 -146.81
C GLU A 129 152.87 46.86 -148.00
N TYR A 130 153.46 47.90 -148.59
CA TYR A 130 154.53 47.84 -149.60
C TYR A 130 154.08 47.16 -150.89
N TYR A 131 153.72 47.96 -151.90
CA TYR A 131 154.11 47.69 -153.29
C TYR A 131 154.13 48.98 -154.12
N SER A 132 155.28 49.68 -154.09
CA SER A 132 155.60 50.73 -155.06
C SER A 132 156.74 50.22 -155.93
N VAL A 133 156.43 49.77 -157.15
CA VAL A 133 157.43 49.35 -158.15
C VAL A 133 157.57 50.42 -159.22
N SER A 134 158.80 50.84 -159.44
CA SER A 134 159.18 51.79 -160.48
C SER A 134 159.30 51.10 -161.84
N TYR A 135 158.87 51.81 -162.89
CA TYR A 135 159.54 51.75 -164.19
C TYR A 135 160.09 53.14 -164.53
N LEU A 136 161.28 53.15 -165.10
CA LEU A 136 162.11 54.33 -165.35
C LEU A 136 162.09 54.64 -166.86
N GLY A 137 161.91 55.90 -167.25
CA GLY A 137 161.68 56.23 -168.66
C GLY A 137 161.78 57.71 -169.05
N THR A 138 162.64 58.51 -168.41
CA THR A 138 162.96 59.87 -168.86
C THR A 138 163.85 59.84 -170.09
N LEU A 139 163.47 60.52 -171.19
CA LEU A 139 164.38 60.80 -172.29
C LEU A 139 163.95 62.03 -173.13
N LYS A 140 164.89 62.96 -173.25
CA LYS A 140 164.94 64.16 -174.12
C LYS A 140 163.88 65.26 -173.87
N GLN A 141 164.22 66.54 -173.62
CA GLN A 141 165.34 67.44 -173.98
C GLN A 141 164.93 68.44 -175.06
N GLU A 142 165.28 69.70 -174.80
CA GLU A 142 165.00 70.89 -175.60
C GLU A 142 165.97 71.07 -176.78
N SER A 143 165.71 72.12 -177.58
CA SER A 143 166.71 73.06 -178.14
C SER A 143 167.10 72.99 -179.63
N ASP A 144 167.02 74.20 -180.23
CA ASP A 144 167.98 74.87 -181.13
C ASP A 144 167.80 74.92 -182.67
N ARG A 145 167.93 76.16 -183.18
CA ARG A 145 168.46 76.68 -184.48
C ARG A 145 167.81 76.52 -185.88
N GLY A 146 167.95 77.63 -186.63
CA GLY A 146 167.90 77.75 -188.11
C GLY A 146 166.49 78.03 -188.67
N ASP A 147 166.14 79.15 -189.32
CA ASP A 147 166.87 80.29 -189.94
C ASP A 147 167.66 80.00 -191.25
N CYS A 148 167.85 81.06 -192.06
CA CYS A 148 168.33 81.13 -193.46
C CYS A 148 167.27 80.68 -194.50
N THR A 149 166.63 81.57 -195.28
CA THR A 149 167.11 82.41 -196.41
C THR A 149 167.48 81.63 -197.68
N ASP A 150 166.66 81.76 -198.73
CA ASP A 150 167.09 82.41 -200.00
C ASP A 150 165.92 82.66 -200.98
N GLU A 151 166.24 83.35 -202.09
CA GLU A 151 165.40 84.24 -202.90
C GLU A 151 164.31 83.59 -203.80
N VAL A 152 163.09 84.15 -203.73
CA VAL A 152 162.28 84.70 -204.85
C VAL A 152 162.63 84.17 -206.28
N PRO A 153 161.69 83.52 -207.02
CA PRO A 153 160.59 84.29 -207.62
C PRO A 153 159.22 83.61 -207.88
N LYS A 154 158.16 84.35 -207.51
CA LYS A 154 156.84 84.49 -208.17
C LYS A 154 156.17 83.28 -208.85
N ILE A 155 155.10 82.81 -208.17
CA ILE A 155 153.82 82.30 -208.73
C ILE A 155 153.86 80.86 -209.30
N GLU A 156 152.81 80.08 -209.00
CA GLU A 156 152.52 78.72 -209.52
C GLU A 156 153.67 77.70 -209.37
N ALA A 157 154.01 77.16 -208.19
CA ALA A 157 153.25 76.89 -206.95
C ALA A 157 152.23 75.72 -206.97
N THR A 158 151.84 75.14 -208.12
CA THR A 158 150.83 74.05 -208.16
C THR A 158 151.40 72.65 -208.38
N LYS A 159 152.39 72.46 -209.26
CA LYS A 159 152.78 71.10 -209.68
C LYS A 159 153.66 70.33 -208.67
N PHE A 160 154.52 71.02 -207.91
CA PHE A 160 155.27 70.38 -206.83
C PHE A 160 154.43 70.24 -205.54
N GLU A 161 153.35 71.02 -205.41
CA GLU A 161 152.27 70.79 -204.44
C GLU A 161 151.64 69.39 -204.64
N GLU A 162 151.40 68.96 -205.88
CA GLU A 162 150.87 67.60 -206.17
C GLU A 162 151.76 66.50 -205.57
N GLN A 163 153.09 66.62 -205.71
CA GLN A 163 154.04 65.66 -205.17
C GLN A 163 154.05 65.65 -203.64
N LEU A 164 153.96 66.84 -203.01
CA LEU A 164 153.75 66.99 -201.56
C LEU A 164 152.53 66.20 -201.06
N THR A 165 151.45 66.11 -201.87
CA THR A 165 150.29 65.29 -201.49
C THR A 165 150.50 63.78 -201.69
N SER A 166 151.41 63.34 -202.55
CA SER A 166 151.53 61.91 -202.93
C SER A 166 152.33 61.10 -201.90
N LEU A 167 153.55 61.54 -201.58
CA LEU A 167 154.42 60.87 -200.61
C LEU A 167 153.89 61.00 -199.18
N ALA A 168 153.17 62.10 -198.89
CA ALA A 168 152.37 62.23 -197.67
C ALA A 168 151.34 61.10 -197.55
N LYS A 169 150.47 60.90 -198.57
CA LYS A 169 149.44 59.85 -198.57
C LYS A 169 150.00 58.44 -198.39
N GLU A 170 151.19 58.14 -198.90
CA GLU A 170 151.79 56.80 -198.78
C GLU A 170 152.34 56.52 -197.36
N VAL A 171 153.06 57.48 -196.76
CA VAL A 171 153.53 57.36 -195.37
C VAL A 171 152.34 57.44 -194.38
N GLU A 172 151.33 58.25 -194.69
CA GLU A 172 150.07 58.35 -193.95
C GLU A 172 149.23 57.06 -194.07
N SER A 173 149.30 56.34 -195.19
CA SER A 173 148.70 55.00 -195.35
C SER A 173 149.39 53.94 -194.47
N LEU A 174 150.71 53.98 -194.34
CA LEU A 174 151.42 53.15 -193.36
C LEU A 174 151.15 53.57 -191.91
N SER A 175 150.84 54.85 -191.67
CA SER A 175 150.28 55.32 -190.38
C SER A 175 148.91 54.70 -190.09
N GLN A 176 148.10 54.51 -191.14
CA GLN A 176 146.93 53.62 -191.20
C GLN A 176 147.18 52.26 -190.52
N GLN A 177 148.14 51.52 -191.08
CA GLN A 177 148.33 50.09 -190.83
C GLN A 177 149.11 49.77 -189.54
N LYS A 178 150.22 50.47 -189.25
CA LYS A 178 150.97 50.23 -187.99
C LYS A 178 150.07 50.46 -186.79
N LYS A 179 149.36 51.58 -186.79
CA LYS A 179 148.51 52.06 -185.68
C LYS A 179 147.32 51.12 -185.45
N ASN A 180 146.72 50.59 -186.51
CA ASN A 180 145.67 49.56 -186.39
C ASN A 180 146.21 48.22 -185.84
N LEU A 181 147.37 47.75 -186.30
CA LEU A 181 147.98 46.50 -185.81
C LEU A 181 148.44 46.60 -184.34
N GLU A 182 148.99 47.74 -183.94
CA GLU A 182 149.47 47.99 -182.58
C GLU A 182 148.29 48.05 -181.59
N LEU A 183 147.20 48.74 -181.96
CA LEU A 183 145.92 48.69 -181.23
C LEU A 183 145.29 47.29 -181.19
N GLN A 184 145.46 46.47 -182.24
CA GLN A 184 144.97 45.08 -182.25
C GLN A 184 145.79 44.20 -181.29
N VAL A 185 147.11 44.34 -181.25
CA VAL A 185 147.98 43.65 -180.28
C VAL A 185 147.65 44.08 -178.85
N GLU A 186 147.39 45.37 -178.62
CA GLU A 186 147.01 45.90 -177.31
C GLU A 186 145.64 45.38 -176.87
N SER A 187 144.65 45.36 -177.78
CA SER A 187 143.34 44.72 -177.60
C SER A 187 143.46 43.24 -177.22
N GLN A 188 144.20 42.44 -178.01
CA GLN A 188 144.40 41.01 -177.73
C GLN A 188 145.20 40.77 -176.44
N THR A 189 146.14 41.65 -176.10
CA THR A 189 146.91 41.56 -174.85
C THR A 189 146.02 41.87 -173.64
N HIS A 190 145.10 42.84 -173.75
CA HIS A 190 144.08 43.09 -172.72
C HIS A 190 143.08 41.93 -172.60
N GLU A 191 142.65 41.35 -173.72
CA GLU A 191 141.74 40.19 -173.73
C GLU A 191 142.38 38.95 -173.10
N VAL A 192 143.65 38.63 -173.42
CA VAL A 192 144.40 37.54 -172.78
C VAL A 192 144.59 37.79 -171.29
N LYS A 193 144.91 39.02 -170.85
CA LYS A 193 145.01 39.37 -169.42
C LYS A 193 143.67 39.24 -168.69
N HIS A 194 142.58 39.65 -169.33
CA HIS A 194 141.23 39.52 -168.79
C HIS A 194 140.81 38.04 -168.69
N LEU A 195 141.15 37.22 -169.69
CA LEU A 195 140.87 35.79 -169.69
C LEU A 195 141.73 35.01 -168.69
N THR A 196 142.99 35.39 -168.44
CA THR A 196 143.79 34.74 -167.39
C THR A 196 143.31 35.11 -165.99
N LEU A 197 142.97 36.38 -165.73
CA LEU A 197 142.32 36.78 -164.49
C LEU A 197 140.99 36.02 -164.28
N LYS A 198 140.15 35.95 -165.31
CA LYS A 198 138.86 35.25 -165.25
C LYS A 198 138.99 33.74 -165.08
N ASN A 199 140.03 33.11 -165.63
CA ASN A 199 140.30 31.69 -165.37
C ASN A 199 140.77 31.42 -163.94
N ILE A 200 141.55 32.34 -163.34
CA ILE A 200 141.93 32.23 -161.91
C ILE A 200 140.69 32.41 -161.04
N GLU A 201 139.90 33.46 -161.28
CA GLU A 201 138.65 33.76 -160.57
C GLU A 201 137.64 32.60 -160.66
N LEU A 202 137.52 31.94 -161.82
CA LEU A 202 136.70 30.72 -161.99
C LEU A 202 137.28 29.51 -161.24
N TYR A 203 138.61 29.37 -161.16
CA TYR A 203 139.26 28.28 -160.43
C TYR A 203 139.08 28.43 -158.90
N ASP A 204 139.15 29.66 -158.40
CA ASP A 204 138.85 30.01 -157.02
C ASP A 204 137.36 29.75 -156.70
N GLN A 205 136.44 30.20 -157.56
CA GLN A 205 134.99 29.93 -157.41
C GLN A 205 134.66 28.43 -157.41
N VAL A 206 135.29 27.63 -158.29
CA VAL A 206 135.12 26.16 -158.29
C VAL A 206 135.66 25.53 -157.01
N SER A 207 136.79 26.02 -156.50
CA SER A 207 137.39 25.55 -155.24
C SER A 207 136.53 25.89 -154.01
N GLU A 208 135.93 27.09 -154.00
CA GLU A 208 134.98 27.52 -152.97
C GLU A 208 133.68 26.71 -153.03
N LEU A 209 133.14 26.46 -154.23
CA LEU A 209 131.97 25.59 -154.43
C LEU A 209 132.22 24.14 -153.97
N GLU A 210 133.41 23.57 -154.17
CA GLU A 210 133.73 22.23 -153.66
C GLU A 210 133.81 22.19 -152.12
N LEU A 211 134.31 23.27 -151.50
CA LEU A 211 134.31 23.45 -150.04
C LEU A 211 132.90 23.65 -149.47
N LEU A 212 132.03 24.38 -150.17
CA LEU A 212 130.61 24.54 -149.82
C LEU A 212 129.87 23.20 -149.93
N LEU A 213 130.05 22.45 -151.04
CA LEU A 213 129.43 21.14 -151.25
C LEU A 213 129.86 20.12 -150.18
N LYS A 214 131.13 20.13 -149.76
CA LYS A 214 131.62 19.31 -148.64
C LYS A 214 130.96 19.70 -147.32
N ARG A 215 130.75 20.99 -147.06
CA ARG A 215 130.07 21.50 -145.86
C ARG A 215 128.57 21.12 -145.86
N GLU A 216 127.85 21.33 -146.95
CA GLU A 216 126.45 20.93 -147.09
C GLU A 216 126.26 19.42 -146.92
N LYS A 217 127.15 18.60 -147.49
CA LYS A 217 127.09 17.14 -147.33
C LYS A 217 127.30 16.68 -145.87
N GLY A 218 128.05 17.45 -145.08
CA GLY A 218 128.10 17.33 -143.62
C GLY A 218 126.75 17.65 -142.98
N VAL A 219 126.21 18.85 -143.23
CA VAL A 219 124.91 19.30 -142.70
C VAL A 219 123.76 18.35 -143.03
N VAL A 220 123.70 17.79 -144.24
CA VAL A 220 122.71 16.78 -144.63
C VAL A 220 122.85 15.49 -143.81
N SER A 221 124.09 15.09 -143.47
CA SER A 221 124.34 13.92 -142.61
C SER A 221 123.91 14.21 -141.17
N ASP A 222 124.21 15.39 -140.64
CA ASP A 222 123.78 15.81 -139.30
C ASP A 222 122.25 15.85 -139.19
N LEU A 223 121.56 16.46 -140.16
CA LEU A 223 120.09 16.49 -140.23
C LEU A 223 119.48 15.09 -140.30
N GLN A 224 120.09 14.17 -141.05
CA GLN A 224 119.63 12.78 -141.12
C GLN A 224 119.74 12.06 -139.76
N THR A 225 120.76 12.35 -138.95
CA THR A 225 120.87 11.78 -137.59
C THR A 225 119.87 12.40 -136.61
N GLN A 226 119.62 13.72 -136.72
CA GLN A 226 118.62 14.41 -135.90
C GLN A 226 117.20 13.89 -136.17
N LEU A 227 116.87 13.62 -137.43
CA LEU A 227 115.57 13.06 -137.83
C LEU A 227 115.31 11.70 -137.18
N ASN A 228 116.29 10.79 -137.24
CA ASN A 228 116.18 9.43 -136.69
C ASN A 228 116.02 9.44 -135.15
N ASN A 229 116.69 10.37 -134.46
CA ASN A 229 116.52 10.57 -133.01
C ASN A 229 115.12 11.11 -132.68
N SER A 230 114.63 12.11 -133.44
CA SER A 230 113.29 12.68 -133.28
C SER A 230 112.19 11.62 -133.44
N GLU A 231 112.29 10.77 -134.47
CA GLU A 231 111.34 9.66 -134.68
C GLU A 231 111.37 8.63 -133.54
N SER A 232 112.55 8.31 -133.01
CA SER A 232 112.70 7.43 -131.85
C SER A 232 112.05 8.02 -130.59
N GLN A 233 112.22 9.33 -130.38
CA GLN A 233 111.65 10.07 -129.24
C GLN A 233 110.12 10.20 -129.37
N ALA A 234 109.59 10.39 -130.59
CA ALA A 234 108.16 10.40 -130.87
C ALA A 234 107.50 9.03 -130.61
N ASN A 235 108.16 7.92 -130.97
CA ASN A 235 107.69 6.57 -130.67
C ASN A 235 107.67 6.27 -129.16
N LEU A 236 108.68 6.74 -128.41
CA LEU A 236 108.69 6.67 -126.95
C LEU A 236 107.52 7.45 -126.33
N ALA A 237 107.29 8.68 -126.78
CA ALA A 237 106.17 9.52 -126.33
C ALA A 237 104.81 8.86 -126.62
N LYS A 238 104.64 8.27 -127.81
CA LYS A 238 103.43 7.53 -128.21
C LYS A 238 103.14 6.33 -127.30
N SER A 239 104.18 5.60 -126.88
CA SER A 239 104.06 4.50 -125.90
C SER A 239 103.62 5.00 -124.52
N ASN A 240 104.17 6.15 -124.07
CA ASN A 240 103.77 6.75 -122.79
C ASN A 240 102.31 7.22 -122.80
N VAL A 241 101.83 7.83 -123.90
CA VAL A 241 100.42 8.21 -124.05
C VAL A 241 99.49 6.99 -124.00
N ALA A 242 99.87 5.88 -124.64
CA ALA A 242 99.08 4.63 -124.58
C ALA A 242 99.00 4.06 -123.15
N ASN A 243 100.11 4.05 -122.41
CA ASN A 243 100.14 3.60 -121.01
C ASN A 243 99.31 4.50 -120.08
N LEU A 244 99.38 5.82 -120.25
CA LEU A 244 98.54 6.77 -119.49
C LEU A 244 97.05 6.56 -119.78
N MET A 245 96.67 6.35 -121.04
CA MET A 245 95.28 6.10 -121.43
C MET A 245 94.74 4.79 -120.86
N ALA A 246 95.57 3.73 -120.80
CA ALA A 246 95.20 2.49 -120.11
C ALA A 246 94.96 2.73 -118.59
N LYS A 247 95.82 3.50 -117.93
CA LYS A 247 95.67 3.81 -116.50
C LYS A 247 94.45 4.69 -116.20
N ILE A 248 94.10 5.62 -117.08
CA ILE A 248 92.86 6.42 -116.98
C ILE A 248 91.62 5.52 -117.04
N ASN A 249 91.57 4.58 -117.99
CA ASN A 249 90.45 3.65 -118.13
C ASN A 249 90.29 2.72 -116.91
N GLU A 250 91.40 2.29 -116.30
CA GLU A 250 91.42 1.50 -115.06
C GLU A 250 90.81 2.29 -113.89
N LEU A 251 91.26 3.54 -113.69
CA LEU A 251 90.76 4.44 -112.64
C LEU A 251 89.29 4.84 -112.86
N GLU A 252 88.84 4.97 -114.11
CA GLU A 252 87.42 5.18 -114.41
C GLU A 252 86.55 3.99 -113.97
N LEU A 253 87.00 2.75 -114.19
CA LEU A 253 86.28 1.55 -113.78
C LEU A 253 86.25 1.40 -112.25
N GLU A 254 87.38 1.67 -111.59
CA GLU A 254 87.46 1.72 -110.12
C GLU A 254 86.53 2.78 -109.53
N THR A 255 86.52 4.00 -110.10
CA THR A 255 85.62 5.09 -109.69
C THR A 255 84.15 4.71 -109.84
N LYS A 256 83.77 4.05 -110.94
CA LYS A 256 82.40 3.54 -111.17
C LYS A 256 82.04 2.46 -110.15
N SER A 257 82.95 1.53 -109.86
CA SER A 257 82.77 0.49 -108.84
C SER A 257 82.55 1.07 -107.44
N LEU A 258 83.41 2.00 -107.01
CA LEU A 258 83.30 2.68 -105.72
C LEU A 258 82.02 3.51 -105.60
N GLN A 259 81.58 4.17 -106.68
CA GLN A 259 80.32 4.92 -106.70
C GLN A 259 79.08 3.99 -106.63
N THR A 260 79.14 2.78 -107.23
CA THR A 260 78.09 1.76 -107.04
C THR A 260 78.07 1.23 -105.60
N GLN A 261 79.23 0.89 -105.02
CA GLN A 261 79.34 0.42 -103.63
C GLN A 261 78.84 1.47 -102.62
N LYS A 262 79.20 2.75 -102.84
CA LYS A 262 78.71 3.90 -102.07
C LYS A 262 77.18 4.02 -102.12
N ASN A 263 76.58 3.85 -103.29
CA ASN A 263 75.12 3.89 -103.44
C ASN A 263 74.45 2.74 -102.67
N GLN A 264 74.92 1.50 -102.85
CA GLN A 264 74.40 0.33 -102.12
C GLN A 264 74.52 0.48 -100.60
N MET A 265 75.65 1.01 -100.11
CA MET A 265 75.85 1.29 -98.69
C MET A 265 74.93 2.39 -98.18
N GLY A 266 74.70 3.45 -98.97
CA GLY A 266 73.76 4.53 -98.64
C GLY A 266 72.29 4.05 -98.60
N GLU A 267 71.91 3.17 -99.52
CA GLU A 267 70.59 2.53 -99.52
C GLU A 267 70.42 1.59 -98.31
N LYS A 268 71.44 0.79 -97.99
CA LYS A 268 71.39 -0.06 -96.79
C LYS A 268 71.26 0.78 -95.51
N ILE A 269 72.07 1.81 -95.32
CA ILE A 269 71.98 2.72 -94.16
C ILE A 269 70.58 3.36 -94.07
N LYS A 270 69.91 3.61 -95.20
CA LYS A 270 68.54 4.13 -95.25
C LYS A 270 67.50 3.08 -94.85
N CYS A 271 67.66 1.82 -95.25
CA CYS A 271 66.84 0.69 -94.78
C CYS A 271 67.04 0.47 -93.28
N ASP A 272 68.28 0.26 -92.82
CA ASP A 272 68.65 0.04 -91.42
C ASP A 272 68.09 1.17 -90.51
N LYS A 273 68.17 2.43 -90.97
CA LYS A 273 67.59 3.59 -90.27
C LYS A 273 66.06 3.58 -90.23
N ASN A 274 65.39 3.18 -91.31
CA ASN A 274 63.93 3.12 -91.34
C ASN A 274 63.41 2.00 -90.42
N GLU A 275 64.03 0.81 -90.44
CA GLU A 275 63.70 -0.30 -89.54
C GLU A 275 63.91 0.11 -88.07
N ALA A 276 65.01 0.76 -87.74
CA ALA A 276 65.25 1.29 -86.39
C ALA A 276 64.26 2.39 -85.98
N LEU A 277 63.76 3.19 -86.93
CA LEU A 277 62.71 4.18 -86.66
C LEU A 277 61.36 3.53 -86.36
N THR A 278 60.97 2.48 -87.09
CA THR A 278 59.76 1.69 -86.84
C THR A 278 59.86 0.95 -85.51
N GLN A 279 60.97 0.25 -85.23
CA GLN A 279 61.17 -0.43 -83.94
C GLN A 279 61.07 0.53 -82.74
N ARG A 280 61.60 1.75 -82.87
CA ARG A 280 61.47 2.82 -81.86
C ARG A 280 60.01 3.30 -81.72
N GLU A 281 59.23 3.30 -82.80
CA GLU A 281 57.80 3.66 -82.81
C GLU A 281 56.97 2.58 -82.13
N ASP A 282 57.18 1.31 -82.49
CA ASP A 282 56.54 0.13 -81.87
C ASP A 282 56.82 0.06 -80.37
N LEU A 283 58.06 0.33 -79.95
CA LEU A 283 58.45 0.39 -78.53
C LEU A 283 57.85 1.59 -77.81
N MET A 284 57.64 2.71 -78.50
CA MET A 284 56.99 3.89 -77.93
C MET A 284 55.48 3.68 -77.73
N GLU A 285 54.80 3.00 -78.67
CA GLU A 285 53.41 2.60 -78.51
C GLU A 285 53.24 1.58 -77.36
N GLN A 286 54.13 0.58 -77.27
CA GLN A 286 54.15 -0.37 -76.14
C GLN A 286 54.38 0.33 -74.79
N LEU A 287 55.30 1.29 -74.71
CA LEU A 287 55.57 2.06 -73.49
C LEU A 287 54.36 2.92 -73.09
N ASN A 288 53.70 3.57 -74.05
CA ASN A 288 52.46 4.32 -73.80
C ASN A 288 51.32 3.40 -73.31
N ALA A 289 51.18 2.22 -73.90
CA ALA A 289 50.18 1.22 -73.47
C ALA A 289 50.47 0.65 -72.07
N MET A 290 51.75 0.46 -71.71
CA MET A 290 52.14 0.11 -70.35
C MET A 290 51.86 1.25 -69.36
N GLN A 291 52.14 2.50 -69.72
CA GLN A 291 51.85 3.65 -68.85
C GLN A 291 50.35 3.76 -68.56
N GLN A 292 49.49 3.72 -69.59
CA GLN A 292 48.03 3.73 -69.40
C GLN A 292 47.54 2.58 -68.50
N ARG A 293 48.20 1.42 -68.57
CA ARG A 293 47.88 0.27 -67.70
C ARG A 293 48.36 0.46 -66.26
N LEU A 294 49.49 1.12 -66.04
CA LEU A 294 49.94 1.52 -64.70
C LEU A 294 48.99 2.57 -64.10
N ASP A 295 48.61 3.59 -64.89
CA ASP A 295 47.66 4.62 -64.48
C ASP A 295 46.30 4.01 -64.11
N TYR A 296 45.82 3.02 -64.87
CA TYR A 296 44.61 2.26 -64.55
C TYR A 296 44.74 1.49 -63.22
N ILE A 297 45.82 0.74 -63.03
CA ILE A 297 46.06 -0.04 -61.81
C ILE A 297 46.23 0.87 -60.58
N GLU A 298 46.83 2.06 -60.72
CA GLU A 298 46.94 3.01 -59.61
C GLU A 298 45.57 3.58 -59.20
N ASN A 299 44.69 3.84 -60.17
CA ASN A 299 43.31 4.27 -59.88
C ASN A 299 42.48 3.14 -59.23
N GLU A 300 42.56 1.90 -59.76
CA GLU A 300 41.91 0.72 -59.16
C GLU A 300 42.39 0.49 -57.72
N LYS A 301 43.70 0.58 -57.47
CA LYS A 301 44.28 0.52 -56.12
C LYS A 301 43.70 1.62 -55.22
N ARG A 302 43.57 2.85 -55.72
CA ARG A 302 43.07 4.01 -54.96
C ARG A 302 41.58 3.88 -54.62
N GLU A 303 40.76 3.33 -55.52
CA GLU A 303 39.36 3.02 -55.26
C GLU A 303 39.21 1.93 -54.18
N LEU A 304 40.00 0.86 -54.26
CA LEU A 304 40.05 -0.19 -53.23
C LEU A 304 40.54 0.34 -51.88
N GLU A 305 41.52 1.24 -51.86
CA GLU A 305 42.07 1.86 -50.65
C GLU A 305 41.04 2.75 -49.93
N VAL A 306 40.20 3.47 -50.69
CA VAL A 306 39.05 4.24 -50.17
C VAL A 306 37.91 3.33 -49.68
N GLU A 307 37.57 2.27 -50.42
CA GLU A 307 36.53 1.32 -49.98
C GLU A 307 36.96 0.57 -48.71
N MET A 308 38.24 0.19 -48.58
CA MET A 308 38.75 -0.38 -47.34
C MET A 308 38.69 0.60 -46.15
N GLU A 309 38.83 1.91 -46.38
CA GLU A 309 38.67 2.92 -45.31
C GLU A 309 37.19 3.09 -44.93
N SER A 310 36.29 3.13 -45.91
CA SER A 310 34.83 3.09 -45.71
C SER A 310 34.40 1.88 -44.87
N GLN A 311 34.96 0.69 -45.15
CA GLN A 311 34.68 -0.52 -44.38
C GLN A 311 35.29 -0.49 -42.96
N ARG A 312 36.49 0.08 -42.78
CA ARG A 312 37.09 0.28 -41.44
C ARG A 312 36.24 1.21 -40.57
N GLU A 313 35.72 2.29 -41.14
CA GLU A 313 34.83 3.22 -40.44
C GLU A 313 33.48 2.57 -40.11
N GLN A 314 32.86 1.85 -41.06
CA GLN A 314 31.63 1.08 -40.79
C GLN A 314 31.80 0.05 -39.68
N ILE A 315 32.91 -0.72 -39.68
CA ILE A 315 33.24 -1.66 -38.61
C ILE A 315 33.39 -0.93 -37.27
N SER A 316 34.04 0.24 -37.25
CA SER A 316 34.22 1.05 -36.04
C SER A 316 32.88 1.57 -35.49
N GLN A 317 31.98 2.04 -36.36
CA GLN A 317 30.62 2.43 -35.99
C GLN A 317 29.80 1.24 -35.45
N HIS A 318 29.91 0.06 -36.05
CA HIS A 318 29.25 -1.15 -35.55
C HIS A 318 29.81 -1.61 -34.20
N LEU A 319 31.12 -1.49 -33.95
CA LEU A 319 31.71 -1.78 -32.63
C LEU A 319 31.16 -0.83 -31.56
N ILE A 320 31.03 0.47 -31.86
CA ILE A 320 30.41 1.46 -30.95
C ILE A 320 28.93 1.13 -30.69
N GLN A 321 28.18 0.69 -31.72
CA GLN A 321 26.79 0.24 -31.57
C GLN A 321 26.67 -1.01 -30.68
N ILE A 322 27.57 -1.99 -30.86
CA ILE A 322 27.61 -3.22 -30.05
C ILE A 322 27.89 -2.90 -28.59
N GLU A 323 28.87 -2.04 -28.30
CA GLU A 323 29.21 -1.65 -26.93
C GLU A 323 28.04 -0.89 -26.27
N ASN A 324 27.40 0.04 -27.00
CA ASN A 324 26.22 0.77 -26.53
C ASN A 324 25.03 -0.15 -26.19
N VAL A 325 24.82 -1.22 -26.97
CA VAL A 325 23.79 -2.25 -26.70
C VAL A 325 24.17 -3.12 -25.50
N LYS A 326 25.46 -3.45 -25.34
CA LYS A 326 26.01 -4.21 -24.21
C LYS A 326 25.92 -3.43 -22.90
N ASP A 327 26.14 -2.12 -22.92
CA ASP A 327 25.93 -1.24 -21.76
C ASP A 327 24.45 -1.21 -21.35
N LYS A 328 23.54 -0.97 -22.29
CA LYS A 328 22.08 -1.01 -22.06
C LYS A 328 21.59 -2.36 -21.54
N LEU A 329 22.14 -3.47 -22.04
CA LEU A 329 21.83 -4.81 -21.54
C LEU A 329 22.32 -5.00 -20.09
N SER A 330 23.43 -4.38 -19.72
CA SER A 330 23.98 -4.41 -18.36
C SER A 330 23.17 -3.53 -17.40
N GLU A 331 22.75 -2.34 -17.84
CA GLU A 331 21.81 -1.47 -17.12
C GLU A 331 20.47 -2.17 -16.90
N MET A 332 19.88 -2.75 -17.94
CA MET A 332 18.61 -3.49 -17.86
C MET A 332 18.71 -4.70 -16.93
N ARG A 333 19.83 -5.44 -16.92
CA ARG A 333 20.08 -6.53 -15.97
C ARG A 333 20.18 -6.04 -14.51
N SER A 334 20.76 -4.85 -14.29
CA SER A 334 20.82 -4.23 -12.96
C SER A 334 19.42 -3.85 -12.47
N VAL A 335 18.59 -3.26 -13.33
CA VAL A 335 17.18 -2.94 -13.02
C VAL A 335 16.35 -4.21 -12.78
N GLU A 336 16.57 -5.27 -13.56
CA GLU A 336 15.93 -6.57 -13.34
C GLU A 336 16.30 -7.18 -11.98
N HIS A 337 17.59 -7.15 -11.61
CA HIS A 337 18.08 -7.65 -10.32
C HIS A 337 17.45 -6.90 -9.14
N ASN A 338 17.44 -5.56 -9.18
CA ASN A 338 16.83 -4.73 -8.13
C ASN A 338 15.32 -5.02 -8.00
N MET A 339 14.62 -5.17 -9.13
CA MET A 339 13.20 -5.53 -9.14
C MET A 339 12.93 -6.95 -8.58
N VAL A 340 13.88 -7.89 -8.70
CA VAL A 340 13.77 -9.21 -8.07
C VAL A 340 13.93 -9.09 -6.55
N GLU A 341 14.94 -8.35 -6.07
CA GLU A 341 15.13 -8.10 -4.63
C GLU A 341 13.91 -7.39 -3.99
N GLU A 342 13.33 -6.39 -4.66
CA GLU A 342 12.09 -5.75 -4.22
C GLU A 342 10.93 -6.77 -4.12
N LYS A 343 10.76 -7.64 -5.13
CA LYS A 343 9.71 -8.68 -5.13
C LYS A 343 9.90 -9.70 -4.01
N GLU A 344 11.14 -10.09 -3.72
CA GLU A 344 11.44 -10.97 -2.59
C GLU A 344 11.13 -10.29 -1.25
N GLY A 345 11.50 -9.01 -1.09
CA GLY A 345 11.14 -8.20 0.08
C GLY A 345 9.64 -7.90 0.22
N PHE A 346 8.86 -7.91 -0.86
CA PHE A 346 7.39 -7.90 -0.81
C PHE A 346 6.82 -9.29 -0.47
N LEU A 347 7.39 -10.37 -1.00
CA LEU A 347 6.96 -11.74 -0.71
C LEU A 347 7.20 -12.13 0.75
N GLU A 348 8.28 -11.67 1.37
CA GLU A 348 8.53 -11.85 2.81
C GLU A 348 7.48 -11.14 3.66
N LYS A 349 7.17 -9.87 3.35
CA LYS A 349 6.11 -9.10 4.03
C LYS A 349 4.72 -9.71 3.85
N LEU A 350 4.44 -10.32 2.70
CA LEU A 350 3.19 -11.05 2.47
C LEU A 350 3.09 -12.30 3.36
N LYS A 351 4.18 -13.06 3.53
CA LYS A 351 4.23 -14.22 4.44
C LYS A 351 4.07 -13.83 5.91
N ASP A 352 4.69 -12.73 6.34
CA ASP A 352 4.51 -12.19 7.69
C ASP A 352 3.06 -11.74 7.93
N LEU A 353 2.44 -11.04 6.98
CA LEU A 353 1.03 -10.66 7.05
C LEU A 353 0.09 -11.88 7.03
N GLU A 354 0.39 -12.90 6.25
CA GLU A 354 -0.35 -14.18 6.21
C GLU A 354 -0.27 -14.93 7.56
N LEU A 355 0.91 -15.02 8.15
CA LEU A 355 1.12 -15.59 9.49
C LEU A 355 0.38 -14.80 10.57
N ASN A 356 0.45 -13.46 10.54
CA ASN A 356 -0.26 -12.60 11.47
C ASN A 356 -1.79 -12.71 11.32
N LEU A 357 -2.31 -12.84 10.09
CA LEU A 357 -3.73 -13.09 9.83
C LEU A 357 -4.17 -14.44 10.39
N GLU A 358 -3.37 -15.50 10.25
CA GLU A 358 -3.70 -16.81 10.80
C GLU A 358 -3.65 -16.83 12.34
N ILE A 359 -2.71 -16.09 12.96
CA ILE A 359 -2.69 -15.89 14.42
C ILE A 359 -3.96 -15.14 14.88
N GLN A 360 -4.36 -14.07 14.18
CA GLN A 360 -5.59 -13.33 14.49
C GLN A 360 -6.86 -14.17 14.27
N ASN A 361 -6.89 -14.99 13.23
CA ASN A 361 -7.98 -15.92 12.93
C ASN A 361 -8.16 -16.95 14.06
N ASN A 362 -7.07 -17.55 14.55
CA ASN A 362 -7.11 -18.48 15.67
C ASN A 362 -7.51 -17.81 17.00
N GLN A 363 -6.99 -16.61 17.30
CA GLN A 363 -7.41 -15.84 18.47
C GLN A 363 -8.91 -15.47 18.42
N LYS A 364 -9.42 -15.09 17.24
CA LYS A 364 -10.85 -14.86 17.01
C LYS A 364 -11.66 -16.13 17.26
N ASN A 365 -11.26 -17.28 16.71
CA ASN A 365 -11.96 -18.55 16.88
C ASN A 365 -12.01 -18.98 18.36
N GLU A 366 -10.92 -18.80 19.12
CA GLU A 366 -10.90 -19.00 20.58
C GLU A 366 -11.90 -18.10 21.33
N LEU A 367 -12.02 -16.83 20.92
CA LEU A 367 -12.97 -15.88 21.53
C LEU A 367 -14.42 -16.21 21.16
N GLU A 368 -14.69 -16.67 19.93
CA GLU A 368 -16.02 -17.12 19.52
C GLU A 368 -16.46 -18.41 20.25
N GLU A 369 -15.55 -19.35 20.51
CA GLU A 369 -15.83 -20.52 21.38
C GLU A 369 -16.10 -20.11 22.83
N LYS A 370 -15.30 -19.21 23.41
CA LYS A 370 -15.52 -18.71 24.79
C LYS A 370 -16.83 -17.93 24.92
N LEU A 371 -17.20 -17.14 23.90
CA LEU A 371 -18.48 -16.45 23.82
C LEU A 371 -19.65 -17.43 23.67
N ARG A 372 -19.46 -18.53 22.92
CA ARG A 372 -20.47 -19.59 22.76
C ARG A 372 -20.70 -20.36 24.06
N ALA A 373 -19.64 -20.74 24.78
CA ALA A 373 -19.71 -21.40 26.08
C ALA A 373 -20.45 -20.53 27.11
N THR A 374 -20.01 -19.28 27.29
CA THR A 374 -20.67 -18.33 28.21
C THR A 374 -22.10 -17.99 27.81
N SER A 375 -22.44 -18.00 26.51
CA SER A 375 -23.82 -17.87 26.04
C SER A 375 -24.71 -19.07 26.44
N TYR A 376 -24.17 -20.29 26.39
CA TYR A 376 -24.88 -21.47 26.90
C TYR A 376 -25.06 -21.42 28.43
N GLU A 377 -24.04 -21.02 29.18
CA GLU A 377 -24.12 -20.84 30.65
C GLU A 377 -25.18 -19.79 31.03
N VAL A 378 -25.15 -18.60 30.39
CA VAL A 378 -26.16 -17.55 30.62
C VAL A 378 -27.56 -18.03 30.28
N LYS A 379 -27.74 -18.83 29.23
CA LYS A 379 -29.04 -19.43 28.90
C LYS A 379 -29.48 -20.42 29.98
N GLN A 380 -28.60 -21.31 30.43
CA GLN A 380 -28.91 -22.28 31.48
C GLN A 380 -29.31 -21.59 32.78
N LEU A 381 -28.58 -20.55 33.19
CA LEU A 381 -28.92 -19.72 34.35
C LEU A 381 -30.24 -18.95 34.18
N ALA A 382 -30.59 -18.52 32.96
CA ALA A 382 -31.87 -17.88 32.67
C ALA A 382 -33.05 -18.88 32.77
N ASP A 383 -32.89 -20.09 32.23
CA ASP A 383 -33.89 -21.16 32.31
C ASP A 383 -34.06 -21.65 33.78
N GLU A 384 -32.98 -21.75 34.56
CA GLU A 384 -33.03 -22.06 36.00
C GLU A 384 -33.69 -20.95 36.82
N ASN A 385 -33.30 -19.69 36.60
CA ASN A 385 -33.91 -18.52 37.27
C ASN A 385 -35.42 -18.44 36.95
N LYS A 386 -35.82 -18.77 35.72
CA LYS A 386 -37.25 -18.88 35.38
C LYS A 386 -37.94 -19.99 36.18
N ALA A 387 -37.39 -21.20 36.24
CA ALA A 387 -37.95 -22.28 37.04
C ALA A 387 -38.05 -21.92 38.54
N LEU A 388 -37.06 -21.19 39.07
CA LEU A 388 -37.11 -20.64 40.43
C LEU A 388 -38.17 -19.54 40.59
N GLN A 389 -38.41 -18.69 39.59
CA GLN A 389 -39.47 -17.68 39.62
C GLN A 389 -40.87 -18.31 39.58
N ASP A 390 -41.07 -19.32 38.72
CA ASP A 390 -42.30 -20.10 38.63
C ASP A 390 -42.58 -20.82 39.97
N ARG A 391 -41.57 -21.48 40.54
CA ARG A 391 -41.66 -22.13 41.87
C ARG A 391 -41.94 -21.11 42.99
N ASN A 392 -41.34 -19.92 42.95
CA ASN A 392 -41.63 -18.85 43.90
C ASN A 392 -43.02 -18.23 43.69
N HIS A 393 -43.58 -18.27 42.49
CA HIS A 393 -44.97 -17.87 42.25
C HIS A 393 -45.94 -18.90 42.83
N GLU A 394 -45.72 -20.19 42.58
CA GLU A 394 -46.49 -21.30 43.16
C GLU A 394 -46.47 -21.28 44.71
N LEU A 395 -45.29 -21.08 45.31
CA LEU A 395 -45.15 -20.95 46.77
C LEU A 395 -45.88 -19.73 47.32
N ARG A 396 -45.88 -18.59 46.61
CA ARG A 396 -46.68 -17.42 47.02
C ARG A 396 -48.18 -17.69 46.91
N THR A 397 -48.64 -18.30 45.83
CA THR A 397 -50.06 -18.66 45.64
C THR A 397 -50.56 -19.62 46.72
N THR A 398 -49.78 -20.67 47.04
CA THR A 398 -50.13 -21.62 48.11
C THR A 398 -50.04 -21.03 49.52
N MET A 399 -49.14 -20.07 49.76
CA MET A 399 -49.12 -19.31 51.03
C MET A 399 -50.31 -18.36 51.15
N THR A 400 -50.74 -17.70 50.08
CA THR A 400 -51.97 -16.88 50.07
C THR A 400 -53.19 -17.74 50.34
N GLN A 401 -53.34 -18.87 49.64
CA GLN A 401 -54.43 -19.84 49.86
C GLN A 401 -54.48 -20.30 51.33
N LYS A 402 -53.34 -20.69 51.92
CA LYS A 402 -53.28 -21.06 53.34
C LYS A 402 -53.58 -19.89 54.29
N GLY A 403 -53.21 -18.66 53.92
CA GLY A 403 -53.61 -17.46 54.67
C GLY A 403 -55.12 -17.21 54.63
N GLU A 404 -55.76 -17.49 53.50
CA GLU A 404 -57.22 -17.43 53.32
C GLU A 404 -57.92 -18.56 54.09
N GLU A 405 -57.43 -19.80 54.01
CA GLU A 405 -57.89 -20.94 54.82
C GLU A 405 -57.82 -20.64 56.32
N ILE A 406 -56.68 -20.13 56.81
CA ILE A 406 -56.51 -19.72 58.22
C ILE A 406 -57.46 -18.57 58.58
N SER A 407 -57.70 -17.61 57.68
CA SER A 407 -58.65 -16.51 57.88
C SER A 407 -60.11 -16.97 57.92
N ILE A 408 -60.46 -18.03 57.18
CA ILE A 408 -61.77 -18.69 57.26
C ILE A 408 -61.88 -19.44 58.59
N PHE A 409 -60.91 -20.31 58.91
CA PHE A 409 -60.90 -21.09 60.16
C PHE A 409 -60.93 -20.22 61.42
N MET A 410 -60.18 -19.11 61.45
CA MET A 410 -60.21 -18.12 62.54
C MET A 410 -61.60 -17.49 62.71
N ARG A 411 -62.29 -17.22 61.60
CA ARG A 411 -63.64 -16.64 61.59
C ARG A 411 -64.70 -17.66 62.00
N GLU A 412 -64.56 -18.91 61.58
CA GLU A 412 -65.40 -20.02 62.02
C GLU A 412 -65.20 -20.32 63.51
N HIS A 413 -63.95 -20.37 63.99
CA HIS A 413 -63.64 -20.53 65.41
C HIS A 413 -64.21 -19.38 66.25
N GLU A 414 -64.06 -18.12 65.81
CA GLU A 414 -64.63 -16.97 66.53
C GLU A 414 -66.17 -16.98 66.48
N ASN A 415 -66.79 -17.39 65.38
CA ASN A 415 -68.24 -17.61 65.29
C ASN A 415 -68.71 -18.74 66.24
N HIS A 416 -67.98 -19.87 66.32
CA HIS A 416 -68.28 -20.95 67.24
C HIS A 416 -68.08 -20.54 68.71
N LYS A 417 -67.02 -19.79 69.02
CA LYS A 417 -66.77 -19.20 70.34
C LYS A 417 -67.88 -18.22 70.75
N ASN A 418 -68.36 -17.39 69.83
CA ASN A 418 -69.49 -16.50 70.09
C ASN A 418 -70.82 -17.26 70.19
N GLY A 419 -71.04 -18.31 69.39
CA GLY A 419 -72.16 -19.24 69.53
C GLY A 419 -72.20 -19.91 70.90
N ALA A 420 -71.10 -20.56 71.30
CA ALA A 420 -70.96 -21.18 72.62
C ALA A 420 -71.09 -20.14 73.76
N SER A 421 -70.61 -18.91 73.57
CA SER A 421 -70.81 -17.81 74.53
C SER A 421 -72.29 -17.42 74.67
N MET A 422 -73.04 -17.37 73.55
CA MET A 422 -74.49 -17.14 73.56
C MET A 422 -75.25 -18.32 74.18
N GLU A 423 -74.85 -19.56 73.93
CA GLU A 423 -75.42 -20.75 74.58
C GLU A 423 -75.15 -20.75 76.09
N VAL A 424 -73.92 -20.42 76.51
CA VAL A 424 -73.56 -20.26 77.93
C VAL A 424 -74.34 -19.11 78.58
N MET A 425 -74.56 -18.00 77.87
CA MET A 425 -75.40 -16.89 78.34
C MET A 425 -76.87 -17.33 78.51
N ALA A 426 -77.45 -18.00 77.53
CA ALA A 426 -78.83 -18.50 77.59
C ALA A 426 -79.01 -19.59 78.68
N LEU A 427 -78.04 -20.48 78.84
CA LEU A 427 -78.02 -21.48 79.93
C LEU A 427 -77.85 -20.81 81.30
N LYS A 428 -77.03 -19.76 81.41
CA LYS A 428 -76.85 -18.97 82.64
C LYS A 428 -78.10 -18.18 82.99
N GLU A 429 -78.79 -17.60 82.01
CA GLU A 429 -80.06 -16.89 82.20
C GLU A 429 -81.16 -17.85 82.62
N LYS A 430 -81.29 -19.02 81.95
CA LYS A 430 -82.20 -20.09 82.36
C LYS A 430 -81.88 -20.61 83.77
N LEU A 431 -80.61 -20.81 84.10
CA LEU A 431 -80.17 -21.22 85.44
C LEU A 431 -80.52 -20.16 86.50
N ASN A 432 -80.37 -18.87 86.19
CA ASN A 432 -80.79 -17.79 87.08
C ASN A 432 -82.32 -17.77 87.27
N GLY A 433 -83.10 -17.99 86.20
CA GLY A 433 -84.56 -18.14 86.28
C GLY A 433 -84.98 -19.30 87.18
N MET A 434 -84.44 -20.51 86.91
CA MET A 434 -84.72 -21.70 87.73
C MET A 434 -84.23 -21.56 89.18
N ARG A 435 -83.19 -20.75 89.43
CA ARG A 435 -82.73 -20.40 90.79
C ARG A 435 -83.72 -19.47 91.49
N LEU A 436 -84.21 -18.44 90.80
CA LEU A 436 -85.23 -17.53 91.32
C LEU A 436 -86.54 -18.27 91.61
N GLU A 437 -86.93 -19.22 90.76
CA GLU A 437 -88.05 -20.14 91.01
C GLU A 437 -87.79 -21.02 92.24
N LEU A 438 -86.60 -21.63 92.38
CA LEU A 438 -86.24 -22.45 93.55
C LEU A 438 -86.26 -21.65 94.86
N ASP A 439 -85.78 -20.41 94.84
CA ASP A 439 -85.79 -19.54 96.03
C ASP A 439 -87.21 -19.04 96.34
N THR A 440 -88.03 -18.74 95.32
CA THR A 440 -89.46 -18.42 95.48
C THR A 440 -90.25 -19.61 96.04
N MET A 441 -90.03 -20.82 95.50
CA MET A 441 -90.67 -22.06 95.97
C MET A 441 -90.19 -22.44 97.38
N ARG A 442 -88.93 -22.14 97.74
CA ARG A 442 -88.42 -22.29 99.10
C ARG A 442 -89.10 -21.32 100.07
N GLU A 443 -89.29 -20.06 99.68
CA GLU A 443 -90.01 -19.10 100.52
C GLU A 443 -91.50 -19.44 100.66
N GLN A 444 -92.15 -19.93 99.58
CA GLN A 444 -93.51 -20.47 99.64
C GLN A 444 -93.60 -21.71 100.53
N LYS A 445 -92.65 -22.66 100.43
CA LYS A 445 -92.55 -23.80 101.35
C LYS A 445 -92.49 -23.31 102.79
N ASN A 446 -91.55 -22.42 103.11
CA ASN A 446 -91.35 -21.92 104.47
C ASN A 446 -92.62 -21.21 105.00
N LYS A 447 -93.34 -20.47 104.14
CA LYS A 447 -94.62 -19.83 104.50
C LYS A 447 -95.73 -20.84 104.78
N LEU A 448 -95.87 -21.88 103.94
CA LEU A 448 -96.84 -22.97 104.14
C LEU A 448 -96.50 -23.84 105.35
N GLU A 449 -95.23 -24.09 105.60
CA GLU A 449 -94.71 -24.85 106.75
C GLU A 449 -94.99 -24.10 108.06
N LEU A 450 -94.66 -22.81 108.13
CA LEU A 450 -94.99 -21.92 109.26
C LEU A 450 -96.51 -21.66 109.42
N GLN A 451 -97.31 -21.85 108.37
CA GLN A 451 -98.77 -21.86 108.46
C GLN A 451 -99.28 -23.19 109.02
N ASN A 452 -98.73 -24.32 108.56
CA ASN A 452 -99.10 -25.66 109.01
C ASN A 452 -98.71 -25.87 110.49
N GLU A 453 -97.53 -25.40 110.92
CA GLU A 453 -97.13 -25.35 112.34
C GLU A 453 -98.13 -24.56 113.19
N ARG A 454 -98.59 -23.40 112.70
CA ARG A 454 -99.61 -22.59 113.38
C ARG A 454 -100.94 -23.32 113.46
N SER A 455 -101.44 -23.87 112.37
CA SER A 455 -102.71 -24.61 112.37
C SER A 455 -102.63 -25.90 113.18
N GLN A 456 -101.48 -26.59 113.23
CA GLN A 456 -101.25 -27.72 114.14
C GLN A 456 -101.26 -27.29 115.61
N LYS A 457 -100.63 -26.16 115.95
CA LYS A 457 -100.65 -25.59 117.30
C LYS A 457 -102.05 -25.13 117.70
N GLU A 458 -102.78 -24.45 116.81
CA GLU A 458 -104.18 -24.05 117.00
C GLU A 458 -105.10 -25.27 117.18
N TYR A 459 -104.87 -26.36 116.43
CA TYR A 459 -105.60 -27.62 116.58
C TYR A 459 -105.28 -28.31 117.91
N ALA A 460 -104.01 -28.36 118.33
CA ALA A 460 -103.60 -28.91 119.62
C ALA A 460 -104.14 -28.09 120.81
N GLU A 461 -104.10 -26.76 120.73
CA GLU A 461 -104.72 -25.87 121.72
C GLU A 461 -106.24 -26.02 121.77
N SER A 462 -106.89 -26.29 120.62
CA SER A 462 -108.33 -26.54 120.54
C SER A 462 -108.69 -27.91 121.11
N LEU A 463 -107.88 -28.94 120.85
CA LEU A 463 -108.03 -30.27 121.42
C LEU A 463 -107.87 -30.21 122.96
N ALA A 464 -106.84 -29.54 123.47
CA ALA A 464 -106.65 -29.35 124.92
C ALA A 464 -107.80 -28.56 125.58
N LYS A 465 -108.42 -27.61 124.87
CA LYS A 465 -109.65 -26.92 125.34
C LYS A 465 -110.85 -27.87 125.38
N VAL A 466 -111.00 -28.76 124.40
CA VAL A 466 -112.06 -29.80 124.40
C VAL A 466 -111.81 -30.84 125.49
N GLU A 467 -110.57 -31.28 125.70
CA GLU A 467 -110.20 -32.22 126.76
C GLU A 467 -110.46 -31.64 128.16
N THR A 468 -110.07 -30.39 128.41
CA THR A 468 -110.33 -29.71 129.69
C THR A 468 -111.82 -29.44 129.93
N LEU A 469 -112.60 -29.14 128.88
CA LEU A 469 -114.06 -29.09 128.98
C LEU A 469 -114.66 -30.49 129.27
N ASN A 470 -114.15 -31.55 128.63
CA ASN A 470 -114.59 -32.91 128.89
C ASN A 470 -114.26 -33.38 130.31
N THR A 471 -113.10 -33.02 130.88
CA THR A 471 -112.81 -33.33 132.29
C THR A 471 -113.74 -32.58 133.25
N ASN A 472 -114.11 -31.34 132.94
CA ASN A 472 -115.06 -30.55 133.74
C ASN A 472 -116.50 -31.11 133.65
N LEU A 473 -116.92 -31.57 132.47
CA LEU A 473 -118.21 -32.24 132.31
C LEU A 473 -118.23 -33.61 133.01
N ALA A 474 -117.13 -34.37 132.96
CA ALA A 474 -117.02 -35.66 133.65
C ALA A 474 -117.11 -35.50 135.18
N THR A 475 -116.46 -34.51 135.77
CA THR A 475 -116.58 -34.25 137.23
C THR A 475 -117.98 -33.74 137.60
N GLN A 476 -118.61 -32.89 136.77
CA GLN A 476 -120.00 -32.49 137.00
C GLN A 476 -120.98 -33.67 136.94
N ILE A 477 -120.80 -34.61 136.01
CA ILE A 477 -121.64 -35.82 135.89
C ILE A 477 -121.44 -36.74 137.11
N ASP A 478 -120.20 -36.91 137.58
CA ASP A 478 -119.86 -37.70 138.77
C ASP A 478 -120.46 -37.09 140.07
N ASP A 479 -120.37 -35.76 140.25
CA ASP A 479 -120.97 -35.07 141.40
C ASP A 479 -122.51 -35.03 141.35
N GLN A 480 -123.11 -35.01 140.15
CA GLN A 480 -124.53 -35.22 139.96
C GLN A 480 -124.94 -36.67 140.30
N ALA A 481 -124.17 -37.68 139.88
CA ALA A 481 -124.43 -39.08 140.19
C ALA A 481 -124.39 -39.36 141.71
N LYS A 482 -123.33 -38.91 142.41
CA LYS A 482 -123.23 -38.96 143.88
C LYS A 482 -124.38 -38.25 144.59
N THR A 483 -124.88 -37.17 143.99
CA THR A 483 -126.02 -36.41 144.54
C THR A 483 -127.35 -37.14 144.35
N ILE A 484 -127.56 -37.77 143.19
CA ILE A 484 -128.72 -38.63 142.93
C ILE A 484 -128.71 -39.83 143.89
N GLU A 485 -127.56 -40.48 144.09
CA GLU A 485 -127.42 -41.62 145.00
C GLU A 485 -127.76 -41.24 146.45
N ARG A 486 -127.19 -40.13 146.95
CA ARG A 486 -127.49 -39.59 148.29
C ARG A 486 -128.99 -39.34 148.49
N VAL A 487 -129.64 -38.64 147.55
CA VAL A 487 -131.09 -38.36 147.61
C VAL A 487 -131.93 -39.64 147.54
N ASN A 488 -131.46 -40.68 146.82
CA ASN A 488 -132.15 -41.96 146.74
C ASN A 488 -132.06 -42.75 148.05
N GLU A 489 -130.93 -42.67 148.77
CA GLU A 489 -130.77 -43.27 150.10
C GLU A 489 -131.55 -42.51 151.19
N GLU A 490 -131.56 -41.17 151.13
CA GLU A 490 -132.44 -40.32 151.95
C GLU A 490 -133.93 -40.67 151.73
N ASN A 491 -134.35 -40.94 150.49
CA ASN A 491 -135.72 -41.39 150.16
C ASN A 491 -136.04 -42.79 150.73
N LYS A 492 -135.09 -43.74 150.73
CA LYS A 492 -135.26 -45.03 151.42
C LYS A 492 -135.43 -44.84 152.93
N GLN A 493 -134.61 -44.00 153.56
CA GLN A 493 -134.73 -43.70 154.99
C GLN A 493 -136.05 -42.98 155.30
N ALA A 494 -136.47 -42.01 154.48
CA ALA A 494 -137.74 -41.32 154.62
C ALA A 494 -138.94 -42.29 154.52
N LYS A 495 -138.90 -43.28 153.62
CA LYS A 495 -139.90 -44.35 153.55
C LYS A 495 -139.94 -45.20 154.82
N ILE A 496 -138.78 -45.57 155.37
CA ILE A 496 -138.70 -46.33 156.64
C ILE A 496 -139.28 -45.51 157.81
N VAL A 497 -138.95 -44.22 157.89
CA VAL A 497 -139.48 -43.30 158.93
C VAL A 497 -140.98 -43.10 158.76
N TYR A 498 -141.48 -42.89 157.54
CA TYR A 498 -142.91 -42.77 157.24
C TYR A 498 -143.69 -44.05 157.62
N SER A 499 -143.15 -45.23 157.31
CA SER A 499 -143.74 -46.52 157.73
C SER A 499 -143.82 -46.66 159.26
N LYS A 500 -142.77 -46.26 159.99
CA LYS A 500 -142.78 -46.24 161.46
C LYS A 500 -143.80 -45.24 162.03
N LEU A 501 -143.84 -44.03 161.47
CA LEU A 501 -144.77 -42.98 161.88
C LEU A 501 -146.23 -43.41 161.66
N LYS A 502 -146.54 -44.03 160.52
CA LYS A 502 -147.88 -44.54 160.21
C LYS A 502 -148.34 -45.64 161.18
N LEU A 503 -147.42 -46.52 161.61
CA LEU A 503 -147.71 -47.53 162.63
C LEU A 503 -147.97 -46.90 164.01
N ILE A 504 -147.22 -45.86 164.37
CA ILE A 504 -147.43 -45.09 165.61
C ILE A 504 -148.76 -44.35 165.56
N GLN A 505 -149.11 -43.72 164.43
CA GLN A 505 -150.40 -43.05 164.21
C GLN A 505 -151.57 -44.00 164.43
N VAL A 506 -151.61 -45.14 163.72
CA VAL A 506 -152.70 -46.13 163.87
C VAL A 506 -152.76 -46.68 165.31
N THR A 507 -151.62 -46.80 165.98
CA THR A 507 -151.58 -47.20 167.41
C THR A 507 -152.15 -46.11 168.34
N ALA A 508 -151.91 -44.83 168.04
CA ALA A 508 -152.45 -43.71 168.79
C ALA A 508 -153.95 -43.52 168.55
N GLU A 509 -154.40 -43.60 167.29
CA GLU A 509 -155.81 -43.56 166.88
C GLU A 509 -156.60 -44.68 167.57
N ARG A 510 -156.09 -45.92 167.55
CA ARG A 510 -156.72 -47.05 168.27
C ARG A 510 -156.86 -46.78 169.77
N LYS A 511 -155.79 -46.33 170.45
CA LYS A 511 -155.84 -45.99 171.89
C LYS A 511 -156.81 -44.84 172.19
N MET A 512 -156.88 -43.85 171.32
CA MET A 512 -157.78 -42.69 171.47
C MET A 512 -159.24 -43.11 171.28
N ASN A 513 -159.52 -44.03 170.34
CA ASN A 513 -160.83 -44.62 170.14
C ASN A 513 -161.24 -45.54 171.32
N GLU A 514 -160.31 -46.35 171.85
CA GLU A 514 -160.52 -47.17 173.06
C GLU A 514 -160.87 -46.30 174.27
N LEU A 515 -160.17 -45.18 174.46
CA LEU A 515 -160.45 -44.21 175.53
C LEU A 515 -161.82 -43.53 175.34
N ALA A 516 -162.16 -43.14 174.11
CA ALA A 516 -163.47 -42.56 173.79
C ALA A 516 -164.62 -43.55 174.01
N GLU A 517 -164.41 -44.83 173.68
CA GLU A 517 -165.32 -45.94 173.94
C GLU A 517 -165.61 -46.13 175.44
N GLU A 518 -164.57 -46.10 176.30
CA GLU A 518 -164.77 -46.17 177.75
C GLU A 518 -165.52 -44.94 178.27
N PHE A 519 -165.16 -43.73 177.84
CA PHE A 519 -165.87 -42.52 178.23
C PHE A 519 -167.35 -42.54 177.81
N ARG A 520 -167.65 -43.03 176.59
CA ARG A 520 -169.02 -43.19 176.10
C ARG A 520 -169.84 -44.15 176.96
N ARG A 521 -169.33 -45.37 177.19
CA ARG A 521 -170.00 -46.38 178.05
C ARG A 521 -170.19 -45.87 179.48
N LYS A 522 -169.16 -45.22 180.05
CA LYS A 522 -169.23 -44.62 181.39
C LYS A 522 -170.27 -43.50 181.49
N MET A 523 -170.49 -42.72 180.42
CA MET A 523 -171.56 -41.72 180.38
C MET A 523 -172.94 -42.38 180.21
N GLU A 524 -173.08 -43.39 179.36
CA GLU A 524 -174.34 -44.15 179.18
C GLU A 524 -174.80 -44.84 180.48
N ASP A 525 -173.89 -45.48 181.22
CA ASP A 525 -174.16 -46.07 182.52
C ASP A 525 -174.59 -45.02 183.56
N ASN A 526 -173.90 -43.87 183.61
CA ASN A 526 -174.27 -42.77 184.50
C ASN A 526 -175.64 -42.16 184.14
N ILE A 527 -175.96 -41.99 182.86
CA ILE A 527 -177.25 -41.49 182.39
C ILE A 527 -178.38 -42.47 182.73
N ARG A 528 -178.14 -43.79 182.62
CA ARG A 528 -179.09 -44.83 183.04
C ARG A 528 -179.35 -44.79 184.55
N LEU A 529 -178.28 -44.68 185.35
CA LEU A 529 -178.39 -44.50 186.81
C LEU A 529 -179.07 -43.19 187.21
N LEU A 530 -178.87 -42.11 186.44
CA LEU A 530 -179.54 -40.82 186.66
C LEU A 530 -181.05 -40.94 186.43
N HIS A 531 -181.48 -41.58 185.34
CA HIS A 531 -182.90 -41.82 185.07
C HIS A 531 -183.56 -42.67 186.17
N GLN A 532 -182.91 -43.74 186.63
CA GLN A 532 -183.42 -44.52 187.78
C GLN A 532 -183.53 -43.68 189.06
N ARG A 533 -182.52 -42.84 189.37
CA ARG A 533 -182.57 -41.94 190.53
C ARG A 533 -183.67 -40.90 190.43
N ILE A 534 -183.89 -40.30 189.25
CA ILE A 534 -184.96 -39.33 189.01
C ILE A 534 -186.32 -40.00 189.21
N HIS A 535 -186.54 -41.17 188.62
CA HIS A 535 -187.83 -41.87 188.71
C HIS A 535 -188.18 -42.29 190.15
N VAL A 536 -187.19 -42.64 190.98
CA VAL A 536 -187.36 -42.89 192.43
C VAL A 536 -187.61 -41.59 193.20
N ALA A 537 -186.91 -40.51 192.87
CA ALA A 537 -187.11 -39.21 193.50
C ALA A 537 -188.51 -38.63 193.19
N GLU A 538 -189.07 -38.87 192.01
CA GLU A 538 -190.42 -38.45 191.63
C GLU A 538 -191.50 -39.23 192.39
N GLN A 539 -191.31 -40.54 192.62
CA GLN A 539 -192.19 -41.31 193.50
C GLN A 539 -192.16 -40.75 194.93
N LEU A 540 -190.96 -40.62 195.51
CA LEU A 540 -190.76 -40.11 196.86
C LEU A 540 -191.29 -38.67 197.04
N ASN A 541 -191.18 -37.82 196.01
CA ASN A 541 -191.70 -36.46 196.02
C ASN A 541 -193.24 -36.44 196.00
N ASN A 542 -193.89 -37.31 195.22
CA ASN A 542 -195.35 -37.40 195.18
C ASN A 542 -195.95 -37.92 196.51
N GLU A 543 -195.30 -38.88 197.16
CA GLU A 543 -195.68 -39.32 198.51
C GLU A 543 -195.45 -38.22 199.56
N ASN A 544 -194.28 -37.57 199.54
CA ASN A 544 -193.98 -36.46 200.44
C ASN A 544 -194.93 -35.25 200.23
N LYS A 545 -195.49 -35.05 199.03
CA LYS A 545 -196.50 -34.00 198.77
C LYS A 545 -197.80 -34.24 199.54
N TYR A 546 -198.16 -35.50 199.80
CA TYR A 546 -199.26 -35.85 200.71
C TYR A 546 -198.85 -35.70 202.18
N SER A 547 -197.70 -36.25 202.58
CA SER A 547 -197.18 -36.15 203.96
C SER A 547 -197.00 -34.69 204.41
N CYS A 548 -196.50 -33.83 203.53
CA CYS A 548 -196.32 -32.40 203.73
C CYS A 548 -197.66 -31.65 203.85
N LYS A 549 -198.73 -32.05 203.15
CA LYS A 549 -200.08 -31.48 203.35
C LYS A 549 -200.59 -31.71 204.76
N VAL A 550 -200.58 -32.97 205.23
CA VAL A 550 -201.06 -33.35 206.57
C VAL A 550 -200.19 -32.70 207.66
N THR A 551 -198.86 -32.73 207.47
CA THR A 551 -197.90 -32.15 208.41
C THR A 551 -197.98 -30.63 208.46
N LYS A 552 -198.23 -29.95 207.32
CA LYS A 552 -198.48 -28.52 207.28
C LYS A 552 -199.73 -28.14 208.07
N GLN A 553 -200.83 -28.89 207.98
CA GLN A 553 -202.03 -28.59 208.78
C GLN A 553 -201.75 -28.66 210.28
N ARG A 554 -201.03 -29.70 210.75
CA ARG A 554 -200.57 -29.75 212.16
C ARG A 554 -199.74 -28.52 212.52
N TYR A 555 -198.79 -28.11 211.68
CA TYR A 555 -197.97 -26.93 211.93
C TYR A 555 -198.72 -25.59 211.80
N GLU A 556 -199.86 -25.52 211.11
CA GLU A 556 -200.71 -24.32 211.08
C GLU A 556 -201.57 -24.19 212.35
N GLU A 557 -201.94 -25.31 212.98
CA GLU A 557 -202.52 -25.34 214.33
C GLU A 557 -201.45 -25.08 215.41
N GLU A 558 -200.28 -25.69 215.29
CA GLU A 558 -199.18 -25.59 216.25
C GLU A 558 -198.50 -24.21 216.22
N ASN A 559 -198.32 -23.58 215.05
CA ASN A 559 -197.90 -22.17 214.97
C ASN A 559 -198.96 -21.19 215.50
N LYS A 560 -200.24 -21.60 215.58
CA LYS A 560 -201.26 -20.80 216.25
C LYS A 560 -201.03 -20.73 217.76
N ASN A 561 -200.47 -21.80 218.35
CA ASN A 561 -200.01 -21.82 219.74
C ASN A 561 -198.61 -21.18 219.91
N LEU A 562 -197.65 -21.45 219.02
CA LEU A 562 -196.28 -20.95 219.11
C LEU A 562 -196.13 -19.46 218.73
N GLY A 563 -197.09 -18.90 217.98
CA GLY A 563 -197.21 -17.46 217.75
C GLY A 563 -197.37 -16.62 219.03
N LEU A 564 -197.76 -17.26 220.14
CA LEU A 564 -197.80 -16.64 221.48
C LEU A 564 -196.49 -16.76 222.27
N LYS A 565 -195.38 -17.25 221.67
CA LYS A 565 -194.14 -17.53 222.42
C LYS A 565 -192.81 -16.92 221.93
N ILE A 566 -192.84 -16.06 220.89
CA ILE A 566 -191.76 -15.09 220.54
C ILE A 566 -190.45 -15.79 220.04
N ALA A 567 -189.70 -15.35 219.02
CA ALA A 567 -189.32 -14.04 218.47
C ALA A 567 -188.07 -13.38 219.13
N SER A 568 -186.95 -14.13 219.19
CA SER A 568 -185.65 -13.67 219.72
C SER A 568 -184.35 -14.25 219.03
N TYR A 569 -183.72 -13.50 218.07
CA TYR A 569 -182.27 -13.45 217.58
C TYR A 569 -181.77 -14.19 216.22
N LYS A 570 -180.67 -13.75 215.45
CA LYS A 570 -180.28 -13.94 213.93
C LYS A 570 -178.70 -13.91 213.49
N GLU A 571 -177.98 -13.87 212.28
CA GLU A 571 -178.05 -13.84 210.71
C GLU A 571 -176.64 -13.93 209.83
N GLU A 572 -176.55 -13.83 208.43
CA GLU A 572 -175.40 -13.45 207.40
C GLU A 572 -174.51 -14.51 206.51
N LYS A 573 -173.61 -14.42 205.41
CA LYS A 573 -173.04 -13.63 204.16
C LYS A 573 -171.89 -14.46 203.31
N THR A 574 -171.05 -14.25 202.19
CA THR A 574 -170.71 -13.55 200.80
C THR A 574 -169.30 -14.04 200.14
N THR A 575 -168.55 -13.82 198.96
CA THR A 575 -168.46 -13.36 197.46
C THR A 575 -166.92 -13.49 196.84
N ARG A 576 -166.21 -13.33 195.61
CA ARG A 576 -166.18 -12.86 194.11
C ARG A 576 -165.08 -13.48 193.03
N VAL A 577 -164.53 -12.83 191.90
CA VAL A 577 -163.84 -13.44 190.60
C VAL A 577 -162.44 -12.96 189.81
N PRO A 578 -162.23 -12.45 188.49
CA PRO A 578 -161.12 -12.75 187.40
C PRO A 578 -160.16 -11.57 186.77
N ILE A 579 -159.32 -11.39 185.63
CA ILE A 579 -158.90 -11.78 184.14
C ILE A 579 -157.44 -11.15 183.67
N GLY A 580 -156.60 -11.10 182.52
CA GLY A 580 -156.24 -11.64 181.08
C GLY A 580 -155.21 -10.82 180.07
N PHE A 581 -154.64 -11.35 178.88
CA PHE A 581 -153.95 -10.77 177.57
C PHE A 581 -152.37 -10.37 177.34
N GLU A 582 -151.63 -10.01 176.19
CA GLU A 582 -151.32 -10.43 174.70
C GLU A 582 -150.17 -9.61 173.80
N LEU A 583 -149.63 -10.00 172.55
CA LEU A 583 -148.96 -9.22 171.32
C LEU A 583 -147.47 -9.47 170.61
N VAL A 584 -147.07 -9.03 169.32
CA VAL A 584 -145.82 -9.37 168.39
C VAL A 584 -145.23 -8.37 167.22
N ALA A 585 -143.87 -8.34 166.88
CA ALA A 585 -142.91 -8.09 165.64
C ALA A 585 -142.70 -6.85 164.60
N LEU A 586 -141.44 -6.59 164.05
CA LEU A 586 -141.02 -5.88 162.75
C LEU A 586 -139.46 -5.82 162.36
N ASN A 587 -138.99 -5.78 161.06
CA ASN A 587 -137.68 -5.18 160.53
C ASN A 587 -137.26 -5.39 159.00
N ARG A 588 -136.69 -4.40 158.24
CA ARG A 588 -135.84 -4.51 156.97
C ARG A 588 -135.61 -3.16 156.18
N LEU A 589 -134.36 -2.69 155.88
CA LEU A 589 -133.99 -1.78 154.73
C LEU A 589 -132.46 -1.41 154.69
N ASP A 590 -131.59 -1.96 153.80
CA ASP A 590 -130.14 -1.53 153.75
C ASP A 590 -129.27 -2.01 152.52
N LEU A 591 -129.51 -1.60 151.25
CA LEU A 591 -128.64 -2.02 150.10
C LEU A 591 -128.77 -1.22 148.77
N VAL A 592 -128.28 0.04 148.66
CA VAL A 592 -128.44 0.85 147.40
C VAL A 592 -127.22 1.70 146.94
N VAL A 593 -126.23 2.01 147.79
CA VAL A 593 -125.33 3.17 147.56
C VAL A 593 -124.16 2.94 146.58
N GLU A 594 -123.71 1.71 146.36
CA GLU A 594 -122.34 1.38 145.88
C GLU A 594 -122.07 1.55 144.36
N LYS A 595 -122.84 2.37 143.62
CA LYS A 595 -122.95 2.26 142.15
C LYS A 595 -122.56 3.47 141.29
N VAL A 596 -121.80 4.44 141.83
CA VAL A 596 -121.55 5.74 141.17
C VAL A 596 -120.09 6.00 140.78
N GLU A 597 -119.10 5.43 141.48
CA GLU A 597 -117.69 5.87 141.36
C GLU A 597 -116.94 5.37 140.10
N GLU A 598 -117.43 4.33 139.42
CA GLU A 598 -116.72 3.64 138.33
C GLU A 598 -116.41 4.54 137.11
N HIS A 599 -117.25 5.55 136.83
CA HIS A 599 -117.22 6.24 135.53
C HIS A 599 -116.05 7.23 135.33
N MET A 600 -115.41 7.75 136.38
CA MET A 600 -114.41 8.82 136.23
C MET A 600 -113.10 8.34 135.55
N SER A 601 -112.66 7.11 135.82
CA SER A 601 -111.36 6.54 135.38
C SER A 601 -111.24 6.27 133.87
N ARG A 602 -112.26 6.63 133.07
CA ARG A 602 -112.32 6.39 131.63
C ARG A 602 -111.85 7.58 130.80
N MET A 603 -112.10 8.82 131.24
CA MET A 603 -111.87 10.02 130.41
C MET A 603 -110.40 10.43 130.28
N ALA A 604 -109.55 10.12 131.26
CA ALA A 604 -108.16 10.57 131.29
C ALA A 604 -107.27 10.00 130.17
N ARG A 605 -107.60 8.81 129.62
CA ARG A 605 -106.78 8.09 128.62
C ARG A 605 -106.75 8.76 127.25
N MET A 606 -107.92 9.20 126.75
CA MET A 606 -108.11 9.72 125.39
C MET A 606 -107.28 10.97 125.05
N ARG A 607 -106.78 11.72 126.05
CA ARG A 607 -106.06 12.98 125.81
C ARG A 607 -104.66 12.77 125.23
N CYS A 608 -103.95 11.73 125.69
CA CYS A 608 -102.55 11.49 125.32
C CYS A 608 -102.38 11.00 123.87
N GLU A 609 -103.39 10.32 123.32
CA GLU A 609 -103.35 9.72 121.98
C GLU A 609 -103.32 10.79 120.86
N VAL A 610 -103.98 11.94 121.09
CA VAL A 610 -104.09 13.02 120.10
C VAL A 610 -102.77 13.79 119.93
N GLU A 611 -101.98 13.94 120.99
CA GLU A 611 -100.76 14.75 120.96
C GLU A 611 -99.63 14.06 120.18
N PHE A 612 -99.56 12.72 120.22
CA PHE A 612 -98.60 11.89 119.46
C PHE A 612 -98.74 12.04 117.94
N VAL A 613 -99.98 11.96 117.42
CA VAL A 613 -100.27 12.04 115.97
C VAL A 613 -99.81 13.37 115.36
N LYS A 614 -99.91 14.46 116.15
CA LYS A 614 -99.57 15.83 115.75
C LYS A 614 -98.10 16.00 115.39
N ASP A 615 -97.19 15.35 116.12
CA ASP A 615 -95.75 15.54 115.94
C ASP A 615 -95.17 14.59 114.88
N TRP A 616 -95.74 13.39 114.70
CA TRP A 616 -95.44 12.51 113.56
C TRP A 616 -95.67 13.17 112.19
N MET A 617 -96.74 13.97 112.05
CA MET A 617 -96.99 14.75 110.82
C MET A 617 -95.92 15.81 110.51
N ARG A 618 -95.14 16.26 111.51
CA ARG A 618 -94.14 17.32 111.34
C ARG A 618 -92.87 16.81 110.67
N GLU A 619 -92.43 15.62 111.08
CA GLU A 619 -91.23 14.94 110.60
C GLU A 619 -91.35 14.57 109.12
N ARG A 620 -92.44 13.89 108.74
CA ARG A 620 -92.74 13.48 107.34
C ARG A 620 -92.77 14.65 106.35
N ASN A 621 -93.17 15.85 106.79
CA ASN A 621 -93.17 17.04 105.92
C ASN A 621 -91.75 17.57 105.63
N GLY A 622 -90.74 17.24 106.45
CA GLY A 622 -89.34 17.54 106.18
C GLY A 622 -88.78 16.65 105.07
N GLU A 623 -88.95 15.33 105.21
CA GLU A 623 -88.48 14.31 104.25
C GLU A 623 -88.96 14.60 102.81
N VAL A 624 -90.23 14.97 102.66
CA VAL A 624 -90.87 15.26 101.37
C VAL A 624 -90.31 16.52 100.69
N LYS A 625 -89.73 17.46 101.45
CA LYS A 625 -89.06 18.65 100.90
C LYS A 625 -87.68 18.30 100.35
N GLU A 626 -86.90 17.52 101.10
CA GLU A 626 -85.57 17.06 100.68
C GLU A 626 -85.63 16.18 99.41
N GLN A 627 -86.59 15.25 99.35
CA GLN A 627 -86.79 14.40 98.17
C GLN A 627 -87.13 15.20 96.90
N ARG A 628 -87.83 16.33 97.03
CA ARG A 628 -88.13 17.22 95.89
C ARG A 628 -86.86 17.89 95.37
N GLU A 629 -86.07 18.48 96.26
CA GLU A 629 -84.84 19.20 95.90
C GLU A 629 -83.83 18.26 95.20
N ASN A 630 -83.70 17.02 95.68
CA ASN A 630 -82.89 15.99 95.02
C ASN A 630 -83.38 15.62 93.60
N VAL A 631 -84.70 15.52 93.38
CA VAL A 631 -85.28 15.22 92.05
C VAL A 631 -85.03 16.36 91.06
N ASP A 632 -85.11 17.62 91.50
CA ASP A 632 -84.88 18.78 90.65
C ASP A 632 -83.39 18.92 90.28
N CYS A 633 -82.45 18.63 91.20
CA CYS A 633 -81.02 18.56 90.89
C CYS A 633 -80.68 17.46 89.86
N LEU A 634 -81.28 16.27 89.96
CA LEU A 634 -81.07 15.19 88.99
C LEU A 634 -81.61 15.54 87.59
N ARG A 635 -82.71 16.29 87.52
CA ARG A 635 -83.32 16.76 86.26
C ARG A 635 -82.38 17.69 85.48
N GLU A 636 -81.74 18.63 86.16
CA GLU A 636 -80.74 19.50 85.50
C GLU A 636 -79.54 18.72 84.94
N LEU A 637 -79.07 17.70 85.66
CA LEU A 637 -77.92 16.90 85.24
C LEU A 637 -78.22 16.09 83.97
N LEU A 638 -79.46 15.62 83.82
CA LEU A 638 -79.92 14.88 82.65
C LEU A 638 -79.99 15.77 81.41
N ASN A 639 -80.59 16.97 81.51
CA ASN A 639 -80.67 17.92 80.39
C ASN A 639 -79.27 18.28 79.85
N LYS A 640 -78.31 18.54 80.76
CA LYS A 640 -76.90 18.85 80.41
C LYS A 640 -76.17 17.67 79.73
N LYS A 641 -76.72 16.45 79.79
CA LYS A 641 -76.20 15.27 79.06
C LYS A 641 -76.86 15.08 77.70
N GLU A 642 -78.16 15.36 77.59
CA GLU A 642 -78.90 15.35 76.32
C GLU A 642 -78.32 16.39 75.32
N GLU A 643 -77.99 17.58 75.80
CA GLU A 643 -77.28 18.61 75.02
C GLU A 643 -75.91 18.14 74.49
N GLN A 644 -75.15 17.41 75.31
CA GLN A 644 -73.85 16.85 74.90
C GLN A 644 -74.00 15.75 73.84
N GLU A 645 -75.05 14.93 73.92
CA GLU A 645 -75.34 13.91 72.92
C GLU A 645 -75.71 14.52 71.56
N LEU A 646 -76.55 15.56 71.54
CA LEU A 646 -76.95 16.27 70.32
C LEU A 646 -75.76 16.85 69.56
N VAL A 647 -74.83 17.50 70.26
CA VAL A 647 -73.60 18.06 69.66
C VAL A 647 -72.70 16.96 69.08
N LEU A 648 -72.60 15.79 69.74
CA LEU A 648 -71.83 14.66 69.22
C LEU A 648 -72.48 14.07 67.96
N ARG A 649 -73.81 13.92 67.93
CA ARG A 649 -74.55 13.44 66.76
C ARG A 649 -74.37 14.35 65.54
N GLU A 650 -74.42 15.67 65.74
CA GLU A 650 -74.21 16.64 64.65
C GLU A 650 -72.78 16.57 64.07
N ASN A 651 -71.78 16.34 64.91
CA ASN A 651 -70.38 16.20 64.49
C ASN A 651 -70.11 14.89 63.73
N VAL A 652 -70.74 13.78 64.13
CA VAL A 652 -70.67 12.51 63.36
C VAL A 652 -71.24 12.71 61.95
N TRP A 653 -72.42 13.33 61.84
CA TRP A 653 -73.07 13.58 60.55
C TRP A 653 -72.22 14.46 59.61
N LYS A 654 -71.55 15.49 60.14
CA LYS A 654 -70.59 16.32 59.39
C LYS A 654 -69.39 15.52 58.88
N LEU A 655 -68.87 14.56 59.66
CA LEU A 655 -67.75 13.70 59.26
C LEU A 655 -68.17 12.70 58.17
N GLU A 656 -69.35 12.07 58.30
CA GLU A 656 -69.90 11.14 57.30
C GLU A 656 -70.09 11.83 55.93
N ALA A 657 -70.62 13.06 55.92
CA ALA A 657 -70.78 13.86 54.72
C ALA A 657 -69.43 14.14 54.02
N ASN A 658 -68.38 14.46 54.79
CA ASN A 658 -67.04 14.71 54.26
C ASN A 658 -66.40 13.43 53.67
N VAL A 659 -66.50 12.29 54.36
CA VAL A 659 -65.99 11.00 53.87
C VAL A 659 -66.67 10.59 52.56
N SER A 660 -67.99 10.81 52.45
CA SER A 660 -68.74 10.54 51.21
C SER A 660 -68.26 11.40 50.03
N LYS A 661 -67.97 12.69 50.27
CA LYS A 661 -67.41 13.61 49.26
C LYS A 661 -66.02 13.17 48.79
N GLU A 662 -65.11 12.87 49.71
CA GLU A 662 -63.75 12.46 49.40
C GLU A 662 -63.71 11.12 48.63
N GLY A 663 -64.61 10.18 48.98
CA GLY A 663 -64.80 8.93 48.24
C GLY A 663 -65.20 9.14 46.78
N GLY A 664 -66.11 10.09 46.52
CA GLY A 664 -66.51 10.48 45.17
C GLY A 664 -65.37 11.11 44.35
N GLU A 665 -64.57 11.97 44.97
CA GLU A 665 -63.41 12.61 44.33
C GLU A 665 -62.32 11.59 43.99
N LYS A 666 -61.98 10.68 44.92
CA LYS A 666 -61.05 9.56 44.68
C LYS A 666 -61.53 8.63 43.57
N LEU A 667 -62.83 8.33 43.48
CA LEU A 667 -63.39 7.51 42.39
C LEU A 667 -63.23 8.18 41.02
N ASN A 668 -63.37 9.50 40.93
CA ASN A 668 -63.18 10.25 39.69
C ASN A 668 -61.71 10.32 39.28
N LEU A 669 -60.78 10.55 40.23
CA LEU A 669 -59.34 10.47 39.96
C LEU A 669 -58.94 9.08 39.44
N ARG A 670 -59.44 7.99 40.05
CA ARG A 670 -59.18 6.62 39.58
C ARG A 670 -59.66 6.37 38.14
N LYS A 671 -60.80 6.95 37.73
CA LYS A 671 -61.27 6.89 36.34
C LYS A 671 -60.36 7.66 35.38
N GLN A 672 -59.85 8.84 35.78
CA GLN A 672 -58.93 9.63 34.97
C GLN A 672 -57.57 8.93 34.78
N VAL A 673 -57.00 8.36 35.85
CA VAL A 673 -55.77 7.56 35.79
C VAL A 673 -55.92 6.40 34.79
N SER A 674 -57.03 5.65 34.84
CA SER A 674 -57.24 4.55 33.89
C SER A 674 -57.48 4.99 32.44
N GLN A 675 -57.89 6.24 32.20
CA GLN A 675 -57.88 6.82 30.86
C GLN A 675 -56.48 7.24 30.41
N LEU A 676 -55.62 7.71 31.33
CA LEU A 676 -54.22 8.04 31.04
C LEU A 676 -53.40 6.77 30.74
N GLU A 677 -53.53 5.71 31.53
CA GLU A 677 -52.93 4.39 31.27
C GLU A 677 -53.24 3.90 29.84
N LYS A 678 -54.51 4.00 29.43
CA LYS A 678 -54.97 3.61 28.08
C LYS A 678 -54.51 4.55 26.96
N LYS A 679 -54.07 5.78 27.27
CA LYS A 679 -53.41 6.69 26.32
C LYS A 679 -51.91 6.38 26.23
N VAL A 680 -51.24 6.17 27.35
CA VAL A 680 -49.82 5.80 27.42
C VAL A 680 -49.58 4.49 26.66
N GLY A 681 -50.36 3.45 26.90
CA GLY A 681 -50.23 2.18 26.16
C GLY A 681 -50.48 2.27 24.64
N LYS A 682 -51.20 3.30 24.17
CA LYS A 682 -51.33 3.58 22.72
C LYS A 682 -50.10 4.30 22.18
N LEU A 683 -49.57 5.28 22.91
CA LEU A 683 -48.35 6.00 22.54
C LEU A 683 -47.13 5.07 22.52
N ASP A 684 -47.01 4.17 23.50
CA ASP A 684 -45.96 3.15 23.57
C ASP A 684 -46.00 2.17 22.39
N LYS A 685 -47.20 1.78 21.92
CA LYS A 685 -47.36 0.98 20.69
C LYS A 685 -46.93 1.76 19.44
N ILE A 686 -47.33 3.03 19.32
CA ILE A 686 -46.96 3.91 18.20
C ILE A 686 -45.44 4.15 18.17
N LEU A 687 -44.80 4.31 19.34
CA LEU A 687 -43.34 4.44 19.43
C LEU A 687 -42.64 3.18 18.89
N LYS A 688 -43.05 1.99 19.32
CA LYS A 688 -42.49 0.71 18.84
C LYS A 688 -42.67 0.52 17.33
N GLU A 689 -43.85 0.86 16.79
CA GLU A 689 -44.11 0.87 15.34
C GLU A 689 -43.18 1.86 14.60
N LYS A 690 -42.86 3.01 15.21
CA LYS A 690 -41.94 4.00 14.64
C LYS A 690 -40.47 3.60 14.74
N ASP A 691 -40.07 2.93 15.82
CA ASP A 691 -38.70 2.40 15.96
C ASP A 691 -38.44 1.28 14.93
N GLU A 692 -39.40 0.37 14.71
CA GLU A 692 -39.31 -0.65 13.65
C GLU A 692 -39.28 -0.03 12.23
N GLU A 693 -40.12 0.98 11.95
CA GLU A 693 -40.05 1.76 10.70
C GLU A 693 -38.65 2.35 10.49
N LEU A 694 -38.08 2.96 11.52
CA LEU A 694 -36.80 3.67 11.50
C LEU A 694 -35.62 2.70 11.33
N ILE A 695 -35.66 1.52 11.97
CA ILE A 695 -34.72 0.42 11.71
C ILE A 695 -34.79 -0.01 10.24
N SER A 696 -36.00 -0.27 9.71
CA SER A 696 -36.17 -0.67 8.31
C SER A 696 -35.69 0.41 7.32
N LEU A 697 -35.85 1.69 7.67
CA LEU A 697 -35.38 2.83 6.88
C LEU A 697 -33.85 2.94 6.93
N GLY A 698 -33.25 2.65 8.09
CA GLY A 698 -31.80 2.54 8.25
C GLY A 698 -31.21 1.42 7.38
N GLU A 699 -31.88 0.27 7.29
CA GLU A 699 -31.48 -0.82 6.40
C GLU A 699 -31.63 -0.46 4.93
N LYS A 700 -32.76 0.12 4.52
CA LYS A 700 -32.97 0.62 3.14
C LYS A 700 -31.90 1.66 2.74
N LYS A 701 -31.48 2.53 3.67
CA LYS A 701 -30.37 3.48 3.45
C LYS A 701 -29.02 2.77 3.34
N ARG A 702 -28.72 1.81 4.21
CA ARG A 702 -27.48 0.99 4.12
C ARG A 702 -27.42 0.24 2.78
N GLU A 703 -28.54 -0.30 2.32
CA GLU A 703 -28.63 -1.00 1.04
C GLU A 703 -28.49 -0.06 -0.16
N ALA A 704 -29.14 1.10 -0.16
CA ALA A 704 -28.95 2.11 -1.21
C ALA A 704 -27.49 2.60 -1.28
N ILE A 705 -26.78 2.69 -0.16
CA ILE A 705 -25.35 3.00 -0.12
C ILE A 705 -24.52 1.86 -0.74
N ARG A 706 -24.81 0.59 -0.41
CA ARG A 706 -24.12 -0.57 -1.04
C ARG A 706 -24.31 -0.59 -2.55
N GLN A 707 -25.53 -0.35 -3.03
CA GLN A 707 -25.84 -0.28 -4.47
C GLN A 707 -25.13 0.90 -5.15
N LEU A 708 -25.05 2.06 -4.49
CA LEU A 708 -24.30 3.22 -5.01
C LEU A 708 -22.79 2.93 -5.09
N CYS A 709 -22.20 2.30 -4.08
CA CYS A 709 -20.79 1.88 -4.11
C CYS A 709 -20.51 0.94 -5.29
N PHE A 710 -21.34 -0.09 -5.48
CA PHE A 710 -21.20 -1.04 -6.59
C PHE A 710 -21.32 -0.37 -7.97
N VAL A 711 -22.22 0.62 -8.12
CA VAL A 711 -22.36 1.42 -9.36
C VAL A 711 -21.14 2.32 -9.58
N VAL A 712 -20.57 2.91 -8.53
CA VAL A 712 -19.34 3.71 -8.61
C VAL A 712 -18.13 2.84 -8.98
N GLU A 713 -18.01 1.65 -8.41
CA GLU A 713 -16.97 0.65 -8.74
C GLU A 713 -17.08 0.20 -10.20
N PHE A 714 -18.28 -0.23 -10.63
CA PHE A 714 -18.53 -0.59 -12.03
C PHE A 714 -18.20 0.56 -13.01
N HIS A 715 -18.56 1.81 -12.68
CA HIS A 715 -18.20 2.95 -13.52
C HIS A 715 -16.70 3.25 -13.51
N ARG A 716 -16.02 3.07 -12.38
CA ARG A 716 -14.56 3.24 -12.24
C ARG A 716 -13.81 2.20 -13.07
N ASP A 717 -14.20 0.94 -12.99
CA ASP A 717 -13.59 -0.15 -13.75
C ASP A 717 -13.85 0.00 -15.25
N ARG A 718 -15.08 0.38 -15.64
CA ARG A 718 -15.40 0.66 -17.05
C ARG A 718 -14.66 1.90 -17.57
N TYR A 719 -14.43 2.91 -16.73
CA TYR A 719 -13.61 4.07 -17.09
C TYR A 719 -12.13 3.68 -17.27
N ASN A 720 -11.57 2.89 -16.35
CA ASN A 720 -10.20 2.37 -16.46
C ASN A 720 -10.04 1.56 -17.74
N TYR A 721 -10.97 0.63 -18.02
CA TYR A 721 -10.96 -0.16 -19.26
C TYR A 721 -11.03 0.70 -20.54
N LEU A 722 -11.88 1.75 -20.56
CA LEU A 722 -11.91 2.67 -21.70
C LEU A 722 -10.62 3.50 -21.82
N LYS A 723 -10.05 3.94 -20.70
CA LYS A 723 -8.78 4.69 -20.65
C LYS A 723 -7.64 3.85 -21.21
N ASP A 724 -7.54 2.58 -20.81
CA ASP A 724 -6.55 1.63 -21.30
C ASP A 724 -6.76 1.26 -22.78
N MET A 725 -8.01 1.24 -23.26
CA MET A 725 -8.33 1.10 -24.69
C MET A 725 -7.92 2.32 -25.52
N VAL A 726 -8.08 3.54 -25.00
CA VAL A 726 -7.66 4.78 -25.67
C VAL A 726 -6.14 4.89 -25.69
N ALA A 727 -5.47 4.57 -24.58
CA ALA A 727 -4.00 4.51 -24.49
C ALA A 727 -3.35 3.41 -25.33
N LYS A 728 -4.14 2.56 -26.00
CA LYS A 728 -3.69 1.55 -26.99
C LYS A 728 -4.07 1.91 -28.44
N LYS A 729 -4.59 3.12 -28.68
CA LYS A 729 -5.07 3.60 -30.00
C LYS A 729 -4.61 5.00 -30.40
N GLY A 730 -4.00 5.75 -29.48
CA GLY A 730 -3.18 6.93 -29.78
C GLY A 730 -1.70 6.56 -29.66
#